data_AF-W9E1A7-F1
#
_entry.id   AF-W9E1A7-F1
#
_cell.length_a   1.000
_cell.length_b   1.000
_cell.length_c   1.000
_cell.angle_alpha   90.00
_cell.angle_beta   90.00
_cell.angle_gamma   90.00
#
_symmetry.space_group_name_H-M   'P 1'
#
loop_
_entity.id
_entity.type
_entity.pdbx_description
1 polymer ?
#
loop_
_entity_poly.entity_id
_entity_poly.type
_entity_poly.pdbx_seq_one_letter_code
_entity_poly.pdbx_strand_id
1 'polypeptide(L)'
;MYKIYGDSPKENASHFNFDIYADSLLKIILNNENKTPFTIAINGKWGTGKTTLMKTLKKQLDTSTPTEQTRKVKTVWFDAWKYSECDSMLSALMREVFEEMRRQDKLSKLKSKSWFGLRKVNTPKVMTDITKMLSAGKLEPEFEKWVGKKAYEEKLSFYDIFQDGMKEILQNFVLEKTDDKYSDEKGILVIFIDDLDRCSPKNIASILESINLFLDQEGCFFIIGTDISIIANAIEAKYKNIDDFSGIEYIKKIIQLKFDLPLLKENDIEYFMQNELKVDSKLDDYSDIIVKGLKKNQREIIRFLNTINLMRILGASLESKDTSPEDKFAYNDELLIKWNILNFSSPDFIDDIKIKNDVLFEIQAIARINDKKRDERIQSLKKDGKEKYYSYCQNEKIIDVLSSGKDEFNASNIETYLFLSSITPKDIDEELHKKAEAKISLAEKVSSIYAVAPGTVYEGDTTYTGTDLHDIIGLDDEKYIEINATNFTGFISQEKLKIYGGSFVDDRTIKKGGLVYETQIEQMDFQSDAWKDTYSIMELFGYVYVPLKNNTPNKLTKLLINSGDKYTLRLGSALELADGYELTAKQINVTGDRVWMELSKNGEFIEDKVIHVDEKTDGTWIYDTDIADEVNVEVFRVNVTNLFQGQEDSLVVVEGIWLIDYENVLEIDIGDEFGVLKVDRIADSSIIMVNEESILLIRNSIQEIAEGMKFKVADSDDLTFNLIRVYE
;
A
#
# COMPACT_ATOMS: atom_id res chain seq x y z
N MET A 1 22.91 32.40 5.05
CA MET A 1 22.53 31.58 3.89
C MET A 1 21.95 30.30 4.45
N TYR A 2 20.68 30.01 4.16
CA TYR A 2 20.00 28.82 4.68
C TYR A 2 20.55 27.56 3.98
N LYS A 3 20.72 26.46 4.73
CA LYS A 3 21.31 25.21 4.23
C LYS A 3 20.25 24.12 4.18
N ILE A 4 20.20 23.38 3.07
CA ILE A 4 19.41 22.14 2.96
C ILE A 4 20.36 20.95 3.16
N TYR A 5 19.93 19.98 3.97
CA TYR A 5 20.68 18.80 4.35
C TYR A 5 20.26 17.60 3.50
N GLY A 6 21.23 16.87 2.95
CA GLY A 6 20.98 15.64 2.20
C GLY A 6 20.90 14.41 3.11
N ASP A 7 20.10 13.43 2.71
CA ASP A 7 19.88 12.15 3.44
C ASP A 7 20.58 10.95 2.77
N SER A 8 21.64 11.21 2.00
CA SER A 8 22.38 10.11 1.37
C SER A 8 23.21 9.34 2.41
N PRO A 9 23.20 7.99 2.38
CA PRO A 9 24.02 7.19 3.27
C PRO A 9 25.51 7.49 3.09
N LYS A 10 26.22 7.65 4.21
CA LYS A 10 27.64 8.04 4.22
C LYS A 10 28.57 6.87 4.47
N GLU A 11 29.81 7.05 4.04
CA GLU A 11 30.95 6.21 4.41
C GLU A 11 31.74 6.89 5.52
N ASN A 12 32.28 6.14 6.49
CA ASN A 12 33.02 6.66 7.65
C ASN A 12 32.17 7.53 8.60
N ALA A 13 30.92 7.13 8.84
CA ALA A 13 30.09 7.82 9.81
C ALA A 13 30.58 7.52 11.24
N SER A 14 30.84 8.56 12.03
CA SER A 14 31.11 8.47 13.47
C SER A 14 29.94 8.97 14.32
N HIS A 15 28.96 9.66 13.72
CA HIS A 15 27.74 10.02 14.42
C HIS A 15 26.98 8.76 14.85
N PHE A 16 26.25 8.86 15.96
CA PHE A 16 25.51 7.75 16.56
C PHE A 16 26.36 6.52 16.92
N ASN A 17 27.68 6.69 17.08
CA ASN A 17 28.66 5.64 17.36
C ASN A 17 28.78 4.58 16.26
N PHE A 18 28.46 4.93 15.01
CA PHE A 18 28.56 4.00 13.87
C PHE A 18 29.98 3.49 13.61
N ASP A 19 31.00 4.26 13.96
CA ASP A 19 32.41 3.85 13.95
C ASP A 19 32.70 2.74 14.96
N ILE A 20 32.21 2.87 16.20
CA ILE A 20 32.38 1.86 17.25
C ILE A 20 31.66 0.55 16.86
N TYR A 21 30.45 0.66 16.30
CA TYR A 21 29.70 -0.51 15.86
C TYR A 21 30.37 -1.19 14.67
N ALA A 22 30.83 -0.41 13.68
CA ALA A 22 31.55 -0.94 12.53
C ALA A 22 32.85 -1.63 12.97
N ASP A 23 33.64 -1.01 13.86
CA ASP A 23 34.87 -1.60 14.40
C ASP A 23 34.64 -2.91 15.14
N SER A 24 33.50 -3.03 15.83
CA SER A 24 33.13 -4.26 16.55
C SER A 24 32.78 -5.39 15.58
N LEU A 25 31.98 -5.10 14.55
CA LEU A 25 31.62 -6.05 13.50
C LEU A 25 32.86 -6.44 12.65
N LEU A 26 33.73 -5.48 12.37
CA LEU A 26 34.99 -5.68 11.65
C LEU A 26 35.86 -6.75 12.33
N LYS A 27 36.01 -6.69 13.66
CA LYS A 27 36.78 -7.68 14.44
C LYS A 27 36.20 -9.09 14.33
N ILE A 28 34.87 -9.22 14.32
CA ILE A 28 34.19 -10.51 14.16
C ILE A 28 34.47 -11.07 12.75
N ILE A 29 34.33 -10.24 11.72
CA ILE A 29 34.50 -10.67 10.33
C ILE A 29 35.95 -11.02 10.02
N LEU A 30 36.91 -10.23 10.49
CA LEU A 30 38.33 -10.41 10.19
C LEU A 30 38.99 -11.55 10.97
N ASN A 31 38.48 -11.96 12.13
CA ASN A 31 39.07 -13.05 12.91
C ASN A 31 39.04 -14.36 12.11
N ASN A 32 40.21 -14.95 11.87
CA ASN A 32 40.35 -16.17 11.08
C ASN A 32 39.90 -17.45 11.81
N GLU A 33 39.68 -17.41 13.12
CA GLU A 33 39.09 -18.52 13.88
C GLU A 33 37.57 -18.62 13.69
N ASN A 34 36.91 -17.54 13.28
CA ASN A 34 35.46 -17.51 13.09
C ASN A 34 35.08 -18.20 11.78
N LYS A 35 34.44 -19.37 11.88
CA LYS A 35 34.04 -20.19 10.74
C LYS A 35 32.92 -19.58 9.90
N THR A 36 32.91 -19.95 8.64
CA THR A 36 31.90 -19.59 7.64
C THR A 36 31.15 -20.82 7.13
N PRO A 37 29.94 -20.67 6.57
CA PRO A 37 29.24 -19.41 6.34
C PRO A 37 28.65 -18.79 7.61
N PHE A 38 28.52 -17.47 7.61
CA PHE A 38 28.02 -16.72 8.77
C PHE A 38 27.25 -15.48 8.32
N THR A 39 26.10 -15.23 8.93
CA THR A 39 25.20 -14.12 8.60
C THR A 39 24.99 -13.21 9.81
N ILE A 40 25.27 -11.92 9.62
CA ILE A 40 24.93 -10.85 10.57
C ILE A 40 23.80 -10.02 9.98
N ALA A 41 22.75 -9.78 10.75
CA ALA A 41 21.73 -8.80 10.40
C ALA A 41 21.88 -7.52 11.20
N ILE A 42 21.95 -6.38 10.51
CA ILE A 42 21.83 -5.04 11.08
C ILE A 42 20.35 -4.68 11.03
N ASN A 43 19.69 -4.83 12.19
CA ASN A 43 18.26 -4.65 12.33
C ASN A 43 17.88 -3.22 12.74
N GLY A 44 16.85 -2.68 12.11
CA GLY A 44 16.26 -1.41 12.52
C GLY A 44 15.15 -0.94 11.56
N LYS A 45 14.30 -0.04 12.05
CA LYS A 45 13.25 0.59 11.23
C LYS A 45 13.84 1.40 10.07
N TRP A 46 12.99 1.82 9.14
CA TRP A 46 13.43 2.68 8.04
C TRP A 46 14.00 4.01 8.55
N GLY A 47 15.07 4.52 7.92
CA GLY A 47 15.71 5.78 8.28
C GLY A 47 16.67 5.74 9.48
N THR A 48 16.87 4.60 10.15
CA THR A 48 17.74 4.50 11.35
C THR A 48 19.23 4.52 11.05
N GLY A 49 19.64 4.42 9.78
CA GLY A 49 21.05 4.45 9.36
C GLY A 49 21.69 3.09 9.06
N LYS A 50 20.91 2.01 8.87
CA LYS A 50 21.41 0.66 8.50
C LYS A 50 22.45 0.69 7.37
N THR A 51 22.10 1.28 6.23
CA THR A 51 22.99 1.43 5.07
C THR A 51 24.26 2.23 5.40
N THR A 52 24.16 3.27 6.23
CA THR A 52 25.32 4.09 6.64
C THR A 52 26.31 3.27 7.47
N LEU A 53 25.81 2.47 8.42
CA LEU A 53 26.65 1.56 9.20
C LEU A 53 27.30 0.50 8.28
N MET A 54 26.52 -0.11 7.38
CA MET A 54 27.02 -1.10 6.42
C MET A 54 28.09 -0.54 5.50
N LYS A 55 27.89 0.67 4.94
CA LYS A 55 28.90 1.33 4.09
C LYS A 55 30.17 1.68 4.86
N THR A 56 30.04 2.10 6.11
CA THR A 56 31.18 2.35 7.00
C THR A 56 31.96 1.07 7.26
N LEU A 57 31.27 -0.04 7.60
CA LEU A 57 31.88 -1.35 7.77
C LEU A 57 32.54 -1.87 6.49
N LYS A 58 31.87 -1.76 5.34
CA LYS A 58 32.40 -2.17 4.03
C LYS A 58 33.72 -1.47 3.74
N LYS A 59 33.77 -0.15 3.96
CA LYS A 59 34.99 0.63 3.74
C LYS A 59 36.13 0.20 4.64
N GLN A 60 35.85 -0.04 5.92
CA GLN A 60 36.84 -0.57 6.85
C GLN A 60 37.37 -1.93 6.39
N LEU A 61 36.49 -2.85 5.96
CA LEU A 61 36.89 -4.14 5.39
C LEU A 61 37.74 -3.99 4.12
N ASP A 62 37.34 -3.12 3.18
CA ASP A 62 38.06 -2.89 1.93
C ASP A 62 39.46 -2.28 2.14
N THR A 63 39.66 -1.57 3.23
CA THR A 63 40.96 -0.98 3.62
C THR A 63 41.77 -1.83 4.59
N SER A 64 41.21 -2.94 5.08
CA SER A 64 41.87 -3.82 6.03
C SER A 64 43.01 -4.62 5.38
N THR A 65 44.07 -4.87 6.14
CA THR A 65 45.19 -5.71 5.72
C THR A 65 45.23 -7.01 6.54
N PRO A 66 45.33 -8.18 5.91
CA PRO A 66 45.42 -9.44 6.64
C PRO A 66 46.70 -9.53 7.48
N THR A 67 46.61 -10.22 8.61
CA THR A 67 47.68 -10.46 9.59
C THR A 67 47.73 -11.94 9.96
N GLU A 68 48.53 -12.36 10.93
CA GLU A 68 48.52 -13.77 11.38
C GLU A 68 47.18 -14.17 12.01
N GLN A 69 46.48 -13.23 12.65
CA GLN A 69 45.18 -13.46 13.32
C GLN A 69 43.98 -13.00 12.47
N THR A 70 44.23 -12.36 11.32
CA THR A 70 43.16 -11.84 10.46
C THR A 70 43.25 -12.33 9.02
N ARG A 71 42.08 -12.62 8.44
CA ARG A 71 41.96 -13.16 7.08
C ARG A 71 41.81 -12.09 6.01
N LYS A 72 42.11 -12.44 4.75
CA LYS A 72 41.88 -11.57 3.60
C LYS A 72 40.38 -11.43 3.34
N VAL A 73 39.92 -10.24 2.94
CA VAL A 73 38.51 -9.98 2.65
C VAL A 73 38.36 -9.35 1.27
N LYS A 74 37.34 -9.81 0.54
CA LYS A 74 36.74 -9.07 -0.57
C LYS A 74 35.28 -8.80 -0.23
N THR A 75 34.79 -7.63 -0.61
CA THR A 75 33.40 -7.24 -0.36
C THR A 75 32.62 -7.13 -1.66
N VAL A 76 31.34 -7.50 -1.62
CA VAL A 76 30.35 -7.32 -2.69
C VAL A 76 29.14 -6.62 -2.10
N TRP A 77 28.54 -5.68 -2.83
CA TRP A 77 27.32 -5.00 -2.42
C TRP A 77 26.16 -5.43 -3.32
N PHE A 78 25.15 -6.04 -2.73
CA PHE A 78 23.93 -6.46 -3.38
C PHE A 78 22.77 -5.61 -2.86
N ASP A 79 22.24 -4.75 -3.72
CA ASP A 79 21.05 -3.95 -3.43
C ASP A 79 19.83 -4.73 -3.93
N ALA A 80 19.14 -5.40 -3.00
CA ALA A 80 18.10 -6.38 -3.30
C ALA A 80 16.95 -5.78 -4.11
N TRP A 81 16.59 -4.53 -3.80
CA TRP A 81 15.50 -3.81 -4.46
C TRP A 81 15.76 -3.60 -5.95
N LYS A 82 17.01 -3.38 -6.38
CA LYS A 82 17.36 -3.21 -7.80
C LYS A 82 17.02 -4.41 -8.68
N TYR A 83 16.82 -5.57 -8.06
CA TYR A 83 16.62 -6.84 -8.72
C TYR A 83 15.22 -7.40 -8.49
N SER A 84 14.26 -6.59 -7.99
CA SER A 84 12.89 -7.02 -7.71
C SER A 84 12.18 -7.64 -8.93
N GLU A 85 12.55 -7.23 -10.13
CA GLU A 85 11.96 -7.72 -11.38
C GLU A 85 12.68 -8.96 -11.95
N CYS A 86 13.74 -9.45 -11.30
CA CYS A 86 14.48 -10.61 -11.77
C CYS A 86 13.78 -11.93 -11.37
N ASP A 87 13.59 -12.81 -12.36
CA ASP A 87 13.02 -14.15 -12.15
C ASP A 87 13.84 -15.02 -11.17
N SER A 88 15.14 -14.74 -11.03
CA SER A 88 16.05 -15.44 -10.12
C SER A 88 16.98 -14.47 -9.39
N MET A 89 16.76 -14.34 -8.09
CA MET A 89 17.58 -13.52 -7.19
C MET A 89 18.99 -14.08 -6.99
N LEU A 90 19.15 -15.40 -7.10
CA LEU A 90 20.45 -16.05 -7.12
C LEU A 90 21.29 -15.59 -8.33
N SER A 91 20.66 -15.47 -9.51
CA SER A 91 21.34 -14.99 -10.72
C SER A 91 21.80 -13.55 -10.57
N ALA A 92 20.93 -12.71 -9.99
CA ALA A 92 21.23 -11.31 -9.70
C ALA A 92 22.39 -11.16 -8.72
N LEU A 93 22.39 -11.95 -7.65
CA LEU A 93 23.47 -11.95 -6.67
C LEU A 93 24.80 -12.41 -7.29
N MET A 94 24.78 -13.49 -8.06
CA MET A 94 25.97 -13.98 -8.76
C MET A 94 26.51 -12.95 -9.76
N ARG A 95 25.62 -12.24 -10.46
CA ARG A 95 26.00 -11.13 -11.35
C ARG A 95 26.78 -10.05 -10.59
N GLU A 96 26.31 -9.61 -9.43
CA GLU A 96 27.03 -8.60 -8.63
C GLU A 96 28.40 -9.10 -8.16
N VAL A 97 28.51 -10.37 -7.77
CA VAL A 97 29.82 -10.98 -7.45
C VAL A 97 30.77 -10.89 -8.65
N PHE A 98 30.30 -11.27 -9.85
CA PHE A 98 31.11 -11.22 -11.07
C PHE A 98 31.44 -9.79 -11.52
N GLU A 99 30.51 -8.84 -11.37
CA GLU A 99 30.75 -7.43 -11.70
C GLU A 99 31.80 -6.83 -10.77
N GLU A 100 31.76 -7.16 -9.47
CA GLU A 100 32.75 -6.69 -8.52
C GLU A 100 34.13 -7.33 -8.78
N MET A 101 34.18 -8.62 -9.14
CA MET A 101 35.41 -9.26 -9.65
C MET A 101 36.00 -8.46 -10.81
N ARG A 102 35.19 -8.14 -11.81
CA ARG A 102 35.61 -7.38 -12.99
C ARG A 102 36.06 -5.94 -12.63
N ARG A 103 35.40 -5.31 -11.66
CA ARG A 103 35.68 -3.93 -11.24
C ARG A 103 36.99 -3.80 -10.48
N GLN A 104 37.27 -4.75 -9.57
CA GLN A 104 38.51 -4.76 -8.79
C GLN A 104 39.72 -5.18 -9.64
N ASP A 105 39.49 -5.88 -10.75
CA ASP A 105 40.52 -6.38 -11.65
C ASP A 105 40.86 -5.41 -12.80
N LYS A 106 41.09 -4.11 -12.47
CA LYS A 106 41.46 -3.00 -13.38
C LYS A 106 42.14 -3.46 -14.68
N LEU A 107 41.34 -3.65 -15.74
CA LEU A 107 41.55 -3.67 -17.21
C LEU A 107 42.95 -3.79 -17.88
N SER A 108 44.07 -4.08 -17.21
CA SER A 108 45.42 -3.92 -17.79
C SER A 108 46.48 -4.99 -17.45
N LYS A 109 46.19 -6.03 -16.66
CA LYS A 109 47.14 -7.16 -16.47
C LYS A 109 46.76 -8.46 -17.22
N LEU A 110 45.53 -8.56 -17.70
CA LEU A 110 44.98 -9.76 -18.35
C LEU A 110 45.03 -9.74 -19.89
N LYS A 111 45.95 -8.97 -20.48
CA LYS A 111 46.34 -9.10 -21.89
C LYS A 111 47.71 -9.74 -22.11
N SER A 112 48.43 -10.12 -21.06
CA SER A 112 49.72 -10.82 -21.20
C SER A 112 49.74 -12.14 -20.44
N LYS A 113 49.44 -13.21 -21.20
CA LYS A 113 49.83 -14.60 -21.00
C LYS A 113 49.24 -15.34 -19.79
N SER A 114 48.47 -16.39 -20.14
CA SER A 114 48.20 -17.59 -19.34
C SER A 114 47.16 -17.49 -18.21
N TRP A 115 45.90 -17.21 -18.56
CA TRP A 115 44.75 -17.81 -17.85
C TRP A 115 44.36 -19.19 -18.45
N PHE A 116 44.83 -19.50 -19.66
CA PHE A 116 44.29 -20.57 -20.52
C PHE A 116 45.29 -21.70 -20.85
N GLY A 117 45.95 -22.28 -19.85
CA GLY A 117 46.94 -23.34 -20.07
C GLY A 117 46.81 -24.52 -19.12
N LEU A 118 46.31 -25.64 -19.64
CA LEU A 118 46.23 -27.00 -19.06
C LEU A 118 45.03 -27.17 -18.10
N ARG A 119 44.08 -28.06 -18.37
CA ARG A 119 44.26 -29.51 -18.52
C ARG A 119 43.03 -30.10 -19.23
N LYS A 120 43.23 -31.06 -20.15
CA LYS A 120 42.17 -31.92 -20.68
C LYS A 120 41.43 -32.58 -19.51
N VAL A 121 40.26 -32.06 -19.16
CA VAL A 121 39.29 -32.68 -18.27
C VAL A 121 37.97 -32.61 -19.02
N ASN A 122 37.15 -33.66 -18.94
CA ASN A 122 35.74 -33.58 -19.31
C ASN A 122 35.10 -32.56 -18.35
N THR A 123 35.23 -31.28 -18.67
CA THR A 123 34.64 -30.20 -17.88
C THR A 123 33.13 -30.27 -18.04
N PRO A 124 32.36 -30.31 -16.94
CA PRO A 124 30.92 -30.12 -16.99
C PRO A 124 30.63 -28.86 -17.81
N LYS A 125 29.61 -28.92 -18.69
CA LYS A 125 29.19 -27.87 -19.64
C LYS A 125 29.20 -26.46 -19.02
N VAL A 126 28.91 -26.42 -17.73
CA VAL A 126 29.05 -25.36 -16.75
C VAL A 126 30.33 -24.56 -16.76
N MET A 127 31.47 -25.23 -16.66
CA MET A 127 32.74 -24.56 -16.52
C MET A 127 32.98 -23.73 -17.78
N THR A 128 32.52 -24.24 -18.92
CA THR A 128 32.47 -23.54 -20.20
C THR A 128 31.53 -22.33 -20.17
N ASP A 129 30.37 -22.40 -19.51
CA ASP A 129 29.39 -21.31 -19.48
C ASP A 129 29.81 -20.19 -18.50
N ILE A 130 30.36 -20.55 -17.33
CA ILE A 130 31.02 -19.60 -16.40
C ILE A 130 32.24 -18.96 -17.12
N THR A 131 33.05 -19.75 -17.82
CA THR A 131 34.21 -19.23 -18.57
C THR A 131 33.79 -18.31 -19.70
N LYS A 132 32.71 -18.61 -20.45
CA LYS A 132 32.15 -17.71 -21.49
C LYS A 132 31.62 -16.42 -20.89
N MET A 133 30.90 -16.49 -19.76
CA MET A 133 30.39 -15.31 -19.06
C MET A 133 31.52 -14.39 -18.59
N LEU A 134 32.60 -14.96 -18.06
CA LEU A 134 33.79 -14.23 -17.61
C LEU A 134 34.65 -13.68 -18.76
N SER A 135 34.68 -14.34 -19.92
CA SER A 135 35.56 -13.98 -21.04
C SER A 135 34.92 -13.10 -22.13
N ALA A 136 33.58 -13.11 -22.29
CA ALA A 136 32.91 -12.41 -23.40
C ALA A 136 32.58 -10.94 -23.12
N GLY A 137 32.61 -10.48 -21.86
CA GLY A 137 32.32 -9.08 -21.51
C GLY A 137 30.90 -8.58 -21.85
N LYS A 138 30.06 -9.41 -22.47
CA LYS A 138 28.63 -9.26 -22.74
C LYS A 138 27.88 -10.34 -21.97
N LEU A 139 27.03 -9.92 -21.05
CA LEU A 139 26.12 -10.79 -20.31
C LEU A 139 24.84 -10.93 -21.15
N GLU A 140 24.61 -12.12 -21.73
CA GLU A 140 23.33 -12.57 -22.27
C GLU A 140 23.00 -13.98 -21.67
N PRO A 141 21.71 -14.39 -21.67
CA PRO A 141 21.06 -15.17 -20.62
C PRO A 141 21.22 -16.70 -20.78
N GLU A 142 22.38 -17.25 -20.44
CA GLU A 142 22.53 -18.72 -20.29
C GLU A 142 22.30 -19.22 -18.86
N PHE A 143 22.28 -18.34 -17.84
CA PHE A 143 22.06 -18.73 -16.44
C PHE A 143 20.59 -19.11 -16.14
N GLU A 144 19.62 -18.55 -16.87
CA GLU A 144 18.19 -18.92 -16.69
C GLU A 144 17.91 -20.38 -17.05
N LYS A 145 18.68 -20.95 -17.99
CA LYS A 145 18.57 -22.37 -18.39
C LYS A 145 19.00 -23.34 -17.29
N TRP A 146 19.73 -22.85 -16.30
CA TRP A 146 20.13 -23.61 -15.13
C TRP A 146 19.10 -23.62 -14.02
N VAL A 147 18.25 -22.59 -13.98
CA VAL A 147 17.29 -22.35 -12.91
C VAL A 147 15.87 -22.79 -13.32
N GLY A 148 15.63 -23.03 -14.62
CA GLY A 148 14.33 -23.46 -15.16
C GLY A 148 13.95 -24.92 -14.89
N LYS A 149 12.92 -25.11 -14.04
CA LYS A 149 12.05 -26.29 -13.76
C LYS A 149 12.52 -27.70 -14.20
N LYS A 150 12.95 -28.51 -13.22
CA LYS A 150 12.42 -29.86 -12.91
C LYS A 150 12.84 -30.36 -11.51
N ALA A 151 12.02 -31.24 -10.95
CA ALA A 151 11.98 -31.62 -9.54
C ALA A 151 13.17 -32.49 -9.08
N TYR A 152 13.70 -32.14 -7.90
CA TYR A 152 14.49 -32.89 -6.89
C TYR A 152 15.70 -33.75 -7.31
N GLU A 153 15.73 -34.41 -8.48
CA GLU A 153 16.87 -35.23 -8.94
C GLU A 153 17.98 -34.39 -9.60
N GLU A 154 17.65 -33.22 -10.18
CA GLU A 154 18.64 -32.27 -10.75
C GLU A 154 19.28 -31.35 -9.68
N LYS A 155 18.63 -31.20 -8.51
CA LYS A 155 19.03 -30.28 -7.43
C LYS A 155 20.39 -30.59 -6.81
N LEU A 156 20.71 -31.88 -6.59
CA LEU A 156 22.01 -32.30 -6.07
C LEU A 156 23.14 -31.94 -7.03
N SER A 157 22.94 -32.19 -8.33
CA SER A 157 23.95 -31.85 -9.33
C SER A 157 24.19 -30.34 -9.42
N PHE A 158 23.13 -29.53 -9.42
CA PHE A 158 23.24 -28.08 -9.44
C PHE A 158 23.98 -27.56 -8.21
N TYR A 159 23.66 -28.11 -7.04
CA TYR A 159 24.27 -27.70 -5.78
C TYR A 159 25.77 -28.00 -5.75
N ASP A 160 26.20 -29.21 -6.11
CA ASP A 160 27.63 -29.58 -6.19
C ASP A 160 28.38 -28.66 -7.16
N ILE A 161 27.74 -28.37 -8.30
CA ILE A 161 28.33 -27.53 -9.31
C ILE A 161 28.44 -26.06 -8.85
N PHE A 162 27.40 -25.54 -8.18
CA PHE A 162 27.41 -24.20 -7.61
C PHE A 162 28.53 -24.07 -6.57
N GLN A 163 28.68 -25.07 -5.70
CA GLN A 163 29.74 -25.12 -4.69
C GLN A 163 31.14 -25.12 -5.33
N ASP A 164 31.34 -25.95 -6.37
CA ASP A 164 32.62 -25.98 -7.09
C ASP A 164 32.94 -24.64 -7.77
N GLY A 165 31.95 -24.01 -8.41
CA GLY A 165 32.12 -22.70 -9.03
C GLY A 165 32.40 -21.58 -8.02
N MET A 166 31.69 -21.57 -6.89
CA MET A 166 31.92 -20.62 -5.81
C MET A 166 33.29 -20.79 -5.17
N LYS A 167 33.74 -22.03 -4.97
CA LYS A 167 35.08 -22.32 -4.47
C LYS A 167 36.17 -21.81 -5.39
N GLU A 168 36.00 -21.95 -6.70
CA GLU A 168 36.91 -21.37 -7.69
C GLU A 168 36.92 -19.83 -7.63
N ILE A 169 35.74 -19.20 -7.52
CA ILE A 169 35.61 -17.76 -7.33
C ILE A 169 36.37 -17.33 -6.06
N LEU A 170 36.15 -17.99 -4.93
CA LEU A 170 36.81 -17.66 -3.66
C LEU A 170 38.33 -17.81 -3.77
N GLN A 171 38.79 -18.89 -4.40
CA GLN A 171 40.22 -19.15 -4.59
C GLN A 171 40.89 -18.11 -5.51
N ASN A 172 40.27 -17.77 -6.63
CA ASN A 172 40.87 -16.86 -7.61
C ASN A 172 40.66 -15.39 -7.27
N PHE A 173 39.46 -14.99 -6.81
CA PHE A 173 39.13 -13.60 -6.52
C PHE A 173 39.55 -13.17 -5.12
N VAL A 174 39.29 -14.01 -4.11
CA VAL A 174 39.62 -13.66 -2.73
C VAL A 174 41.08 -13.96 -2.44
N LEU A 175 41.53 -15.19 -2.66
CA LEU A 175 42.91 -15.58 -2.31
C LEU A 175 43.93 -15.13 -3.37
N GLU A 176 43.52 -14.86 -4.61
CA GLU A 176 44.41 -14.53 -5.74
C GLU A 176 45.47 -15.63 -5.99
N LYS A 177 45.08 -16.91 -5.83
CA LYS A 177 45.94 -18.09 -6.00
C LYS A 177 45.22 -19.21 -6.72
N THR A 178 45.89 -19.92 -7.62
CA THR A 178 45.27 -20.98 -8.43
C THR A 178 45.52 -22.41 -7.92
N ASP A 179 46.49 -22.62 -7.01
CA ASP A 179 47.02 -23.98 -6.74
C ASP A 179 46.80 -24.49 -5.30
N ASP A 180 46.30 -23.64 -4.38
CA ASP A 180 46.08 -24.00 -2.96
C ASP A 180 44.63 -24.45 -2.70
N LYS A 181 44.39 -25.46 -1.84
CA LYS A 181 43.04 -25.76 -1.37
C LYS A 181 42.47 -24.53 -0.64
N TYR A 182 41.29 -24.08 -1.05
CA TYR A 182 40.55 -23.00 -0.38
C TYR A 182 40.34 -23.28 1.12
N SER A 183 40.39 -22.23 1.94
CA SER A 183 40.12 -22.25 3.37
C SER A 183 39.68 -20.86 3.83
N ASP A 184 38.61 -20.81 4.62
CA ASP A 184 38.04 -19.55 5.16
C ASP A 184 38.94 -18.81 6.15
N GLU A 185 39.91 -19.50 6.75
CA GLU A 185 40.93 -18.93 7.63
C GLU A 185 41.87 -17.99 6.86
N LYS A 186 42.06 -18.24 5.55
CA LYS A 186 42.95 -17.44 4.70
C LYS A 186 42.24 -16.25 4.07
N GLY A 187 40.96 -16.40 3.74
CA GLY A 187 40.17 -15.29 3.24
C GLY A 187 38.75 -15.64 2.88
N ILE A 188 37.88 -14.64 2.92
CA ILE A 188 36.42 -14.76 2.74
C ILE A 188 35.87 -13.70 1.77
N LEU A 189 34.69 -14.00 1.22
CA LEU A 189 33.84 -13.07 0.50
C LEU A 189 32.74 -12.55 1.42
N VAL A 190 32.74 -11.25 1.70
CA VAL A 190 31.69 -10.59 2.48
C VAL A 190 30.65 -10.01 1.51
N ILE A 191 29.41 -10.46 1.62
CA ILE A 191 28.29 -10.05 0.78
C ILE A 191 27.36 -9.18 1.62
N PHE A 192 27.29 -7.89 1.29
CA PHE A 192 26.33 -6.96 1.86
C PHE A 192 25.02 -7.06 1.10
N ILE A 193 23.91 -7.28 1.80
CA ILE A 193 22.54 -7.32 1.25
C ILE A 193 21.77 -6.17 1.88
N ASP A 194 21.43 -5.16 1.09
CA ASP A 194 20.70 -3.97 1.56
C ASP A 194 19.33 -3.85 0.90
N ASP A 195 18.45 -3.04 1.52
CA ASP A 195 17.09 -2.73 1.08
C ASP A 195 16.20 -3.98 0.82
N LEU A 196 16.49 -5.08 1.51
CA LEU A 196 15.69 -6.31 1.42
C LEU A 196 14.25 -6.10 1.94
N ASP A 197 14.07 -5.23 2.94
CA ASP A 197 12.77 -4.80 3.47
C ASP A 197 11.93 -3.97 2.49
N ARG A 198 12.47 -3.62 1.31
CA ARG A 198 11.68 -2.99 0.25
C ARG A 198 11.10 -4.00 -0.74
N CYS A 199 11.69 -5.19 -0.84
CA CYS A 199 11.27 -6.18 -1.83
C CYS A 199 9.87 -6.75 -1.53
N SER A 200 9.18 -7.23 -2.57
CA SER A 200 7.92 -7.98 -2.39
C SER A 200 8.14 -9.28 -1.58
N PRO A 201 7.10 -9.82 -0.92
CA PRO A 201 7.25 -11.05 -0.13
C PRO A 201 7.85 -12.23 -0.91
N LYS A 202 7.46 -12.39 -2.18
CA LYS A 202 8.01 -13.39 -3.09
C LYS A 202 9.54 -13.23 -3.23
N ASN A 203 10.00 -12.01 -3.43
CA ASN A 203 11.40 -11.66 -3.65
C ASN A 203 12.24 -11.78 -2.38
N ILE A 204 11.71 -11.34 -1.24
CA ILE A 204 12.33 -11.54 0.07
C ILE A 204 12.60 -13.03 0.29
N ALA A 205 11.61 -13.87 0.04
CA ALA A 205 11.76 -15.32 0.18
C ALA A 205 12.76 -15.91 -0.82
N SER A 206 12.71 -15.48 -2.09
CA SER A 206 13.67 -15.91 -3.12
C SER A 206 15.12 -15.56 -2.74
N ILE A 207 15.36 -14.37 -2.17
CA ILE A 207 16.68 -13.96 -1.67
C ILE A 207 17.09 -14.81 -0.47
N LEU A 208 16.20 -15.04 0.49
CA LEU A 208 16.51 -15.88 1.66
C LEU A 208 16.78 -17.33 1.28
N GLU A 209 16.02 -17.88 0.33
CA GLU A 209 16.29 -19.19 -0.29
C GLU A 209 17.64 -19.20 -1.01
N SER A 210 17.98 -18.12 -1.72
CA SER A 210 19.28 -17.97 -2.37
C SER A 210 20.41 -17.95 -1.33
N ILE A 211 20.29 -17.15 -0.27
CA ILE A 211 21.24 -17.13 0.86
C ILE A 211 21.39 -18.54 1.43
N ASN A 212 20.29 -19.28 1.60
CA ASN A 212 20.32 -20.64 2.12
C ASN A 212 21.16 -21.60 1.25
N LEU A 213 21.23 -21.39 -0.07
CA LEU A 213 22.14 -22.16 -0.95
C LEU A 213 23.62 -21.81 -0.72
N PHE A 214 23.92 -20.58 -0.29
CA PHE A 214 25.27 -20.18 0.15
C PHE A 214 25.57 -20.58 1.60
N LEU A 215 24.55 -20.90 2.42
CA LEU A 215 24.75 -21.30 3.83
C LEU A 215 25.41 -22.66 4.00
N ASP A 216 25.74 -23.33 2.91
CA ASP A 216 26.61 -24.51 2.94
C ASP A 216 27.99 -24.27 2.29
N GLN A 217 28.23 -23.09 1.69
CA GLN A 217 29.50 -22.73 1.07
C GLN A 217 30.46 -22.15 2.10
N GLU A 218 31.52 -22.89 2.42
CA GLU A 218 32.67 -22.36 3.17
C GLU A 218 33.23 -21.15 2.42
N GLY A 219 33.40 -20.03 3.13
CA GLY A 219 34.04 -18.83 2.63
C GLY A 219 33.16 -17.61 2.41
N CYS A 220 31.85 -17.74 2.59
CA CYS A 220 30.90 -16.65 2.41
C CYS A 220 30.46 -16.07 3.76
N PHE A 221 30.42 -14.74 3.87
CA PHE A 221 29.98 -14.03 5.07
C PHE A 221 28.94 -12.98 4.67
N PHE A 222 27.74 -13.03 5.25
CA PHE A 222 26.63 -12.16 4.86
C PHE A 222 26.38 -11.05 5.89
N ILE A 223 26.20 -9.83 5.41
CA ILE A 223 25.75 -8.69 6.21
C ILE A 223 24.43 -8.18 5.63
N ILE A 224 23.33 -8.33 6.36
CA ILE A 224 21.99 -7.98 5.87
C ILE A 224 21.48 -6.75 6.60
N GLY A 225 21.22 -5.66 5.89
CA GLY A 225 20.54 -4.47 6.41
C GLY A 225 19.05 -4.59 6.18
N THR A 226 18.24 -4.72 7.24
CA THR A 226 16.79 -4.89 7.07
C THR A 226 16.00 -4.57 8.34
N ASP A 227 14.67 -4.47 8.23
CA ASP A 227 13.74 -4.64 9.35
C ASP A 227 13.30 -6.12 9.40
N ILE A 228 13.78 -6.83 10.41
CA ILE A 228 13.50 -8.27 10.58
C ILE A 228 11.99 -8.54 10.70
N SER A 229 11.23 -7.61 11.27
CA SER A 229 9.77 -7.78 11.44
C SER A 229 9.08 -7.79 10.07
N ILE A 230 9.48 -6.89 9.17
CA ILE A 230 8.95 -6.81 7.80
C ILE A 230 9.25 -8.10 7.05
N ILE A 231 10.50 -8.57 7.12
CA ILE A 231 10.90 -9.81 6.47
C ILE A 231 10.17 -11.02 7.06
N ALA A 232 10.09 -11.13 8.39
CA ALA A 232 9.43 -12.26 9.04
C ALA A 232 7.97 -12.34 8.63
N ASN A 233 7.26 -11.22 8.63
CA ASN A 233 5.86 -11.14 8.20
C ASN A 233 5.70 -11.52 6.72
N ALA A 234 6.61 -11.05 5.86
CA ALA A 234 6.60 -11.39 4.44
C ALA A 234 6.79 -12.90 4.20
N ILE A 235 7.64 -13.55 5.00
CA ILE A 235 7.88 -14.99 4.93
C ILE A 235 6.69 -15.78 5.49
N GLU A 236 6.09 -15.34 6.60
CA GLU A 236 4.85 -15.93 7.12
C GLU A 236 3.71 -15.86 6.11
N ALA A 237 3.53 -14.72 5.45
CA ALA A 237 2.52 -14.55 4.41
C ALA A 237 2.72 -15.52 3.23
N LYS A 238 3.98 -15.78 2.81
CA LYS A 238 4.29 -16.74 1.75
C LYS A 238 3.95 -18.19 2.14
N TYR A 239 4.18 -18.56 3.39
CA TYR A 239 3.98 -19.92 3.88
C TYR A 239 2.71 -20.08 4.73
N LYS A 240 1.72 -19.19 4.56
CA LYS A 240 0.47 -19.16 5.35
C LYS A 240 -0.34 -20.47 5.30
N ASN A 241 -0.13 -21.30 4.28
CA ASN A 241 -0.79 -22.59 4.10
C ASN A 241 -0.09 -23.75 4.85
N ILE A 242 0.99 -23.47 5.58
CA ILE A 242 1.70 -24.44 6.42
C ILE A 242 1.33 -24.14 7.88
N ASP A 243 0.61 -25.07 8.50
CA ASP A 243 0.25 -24.97 9.92
C ASP A 243 1.50 -24.81 10.79
N ASP A 244 1.40 -23.96 11.82
CA ASP A 244 2.47 -23.64 12.78
C ASP A 244 3.76 -23.07 12.17
N PHE A 245 3.72 -22.56 10.92
CA PHE A 245 4.88 -21.91 10.32
C PHE A 245 5.12 -20.52 10.95
N SER A 246 6.35 -20.29 11.44
CA SER A 246 6.80 -18.97 11.89
C SER A 246 7.96 -18.47 11.05
N GLY A 247 7.79 -17.29 10.47
CA GLY A 247 8.82 -16.58 9.72
C GLY A 247 9.92 -16.10 10.64
N ILE A 248 9.61 -15.74 11.90
CA ILE A 248 10.65 -15.44 12.89
C ILE A 248 11.56 -16.66 13.11
N GLU A 249 11.00 -17.85 13.27
CA GLU A 249 11.80 -19.08 13.44
C GLU A 249 12.56 -19.46 12.15
N TYR A 250 11.98 -19.21 10.98
CA TYR A 250 12.68 -19.36 9.70
C TYR A 250 13.90 -18.43 9.62
N ILE A 251 13.73 -17.16 9.96
CA ILE A 251 14.78 -16.14 9.90
C ILE A 251 15.91 -16.43 10.90
N LYS A 252 15.60 -16.95 12.10
CA LYS A 252 16.61 -17.39 13.08
C LYS A 252 17.53 -18.49 12.56
N LYS A 253 17.08 -19.33 11.61
CA LYS A 253 17.94 -20.35 10.99
C LYS A 253 18.96 -19.74 10.03
N ILE A 254 18.62 -18.62 9.40
CA ILE A 254 19.45 -17.94 8.40
C ILE A 254 20.40 -16.93 9.05
N ILE A 255 19.94 -16.20 10.06
CA ILE A 255 20.69 -15.13 10.75
C ILE A 255 21.29 -15.68 12.04
N GLN A 256 22.62 -15.86 12.08
CA GLN A 256 23.33 -16.34 13.27
C GLN A 256 23.60 -15.24 14.30
N LEU A 257 23.74 -13.98 13.85
CA LEU A 257 23.92 -12.83 14.74
C LEU A 257 23.01 -11.67 14.33
N LYS A 258 22.19 -11.20 15.27
CA LYS A 258 21.36 -10.00 15.11
C LYS A 258 21.97 -8.85 15.88
N PHE A 259 22.22 -7.74 15.20
CA PHE A 259 22.62 -6.46 15.78
C PHE A 259 21.49 -5.45 15.65
N ASP A 260 20.81 -5.14 16.76
CA ASP A 260 19.77 -4.11 16.81
C ASP A 260 20.41 -2.72 16.91
N LEU A 261 20.13 -1.84 15.96
CA LEU A 261 20.57 -0.45 16.01
C LEU A 261 19.98 0.23 17.26
N PRO A 262 20.81 0.80 18.15
CA PRO A 262 20.32 1.47 19.35
C PRO A 262 19.46 2.70 19.04
N LEU A 263 18.51 2.99 19.93
CA LEU A 263 17.76 4.24 19.88
C LEU A 263 18.70 5.43 20.08
N LEU A 264 18.50 6.49 19.30
CA LEU A 264 19.28 7.72 19.40
C LEU A 264 19.04 8.41 20.75
N LYS A 265 20.14 8.78 21.43
CA LYS A 265 20.08 9.62 22.63
C LYS A 265 20.18 11.09 22.26
N GLU A 266 19.74 11.96 23.15
CA GLU A 266 19.73 13.42 22.95
C GLU A 266 21.12 13.95 22.59
N ASN A 267 22.16 13.57 23.35
CA ASN A 267 23.55 13.95 23.07
C ASN A 267 24.03 13.48 21.69
N ASP A 268 23.56 12.32 21.22
CA ASP A 268 23.94 11.79 19.92
C ASP A 268 23.30 12.62 18.78
N ILE A 269 22.04 13.06 18.97
CA ILE A 269 21.31 13.94 18.05
C ILE A 269 21.96 15.33 18.01
N GLU A 270 22.30 15.89 19.17
CA GLU A 270 22.99 17.16 19.28
C GLU A 270 24.35 17.13 18.55
N TYR A 271 25.15 16.08 18.81
CA TYR A 271 26.42 15.87 18.12
C TYR A 271 26.22 15.80 16.60
N PHE A 272 25.20 15.08 16.13
CA PHE A 272 24.86 14.96 14.71
C PHE A 272 24.47 16.31 14.10
N MET A 273 23.66 17.12 14.79
CA MET A 273 23.30 18.46 14.33
C MET A 273 24.52 19.39 14.21
N GLN A 274 25.37 19.42 15.23
CA GLN A 274 26.50 20.35 15.32
C GLN A 274 27.68 19.95 14.43
N ASN A 275 28.06 18.67 14.45
CA ASN A 275 29.32 18.23 13.85
C ASN A 275 29.13 17.74 12.42
N GLU A 276 28.05 17.01 12.18
CA GLU A 276 27.81 16.33 10.91
C GLU A 276 26.96 17.19 9.97
N LEU A 277 25.80 17.67 10.43
CA LEU A 277 24.96 18.57 9.65
C LEU A 277 25.51 20.00 9.64
N LYS A 278 26.19 20.42 10.72
CA LYS A 278 26.70 21.78 10.93
C LYS A 278 25.57 22.79 10.78
N VAL A 279 24.57 22.68 11.67
CA VAL A 279 23.45 23.62 11.76
C VAL A 279 23.95 25.04 12.01
N ASP A 280 23.22 26.04 11.53
CA ASP A 280 23.60 27.44 11.75
C ASP A 280 23.32 27.88 13.20
N SER A 281 24.02 28.90 13.67
CA SER A 281 23.98 29.32 15.08
C SER A 281 22.57 29.66 15.56
N LYS A 282 21.69 30.17 14.70
CA LYS A 282 20.31 30.49 15.10
C LYS A 282 19.49 29.24 15.42
N LEU A 283 19.79 28.08 14.83
CA LEU A 283 19.15 26.81 15.19
C LEU A 283 19.86 26.16 16.37
N ASP A 284 21.18 26.28 16.43
CA ASP A 284 21.99 25.76 17.55
C ASP A 284 21.60 26.39 18.90
N ASP A 285 21.26 27.69 18.89
CA ASP A 285 20.73 28.42 20.06
C ASP A 285 19.46 27.77 20.67
N TYR A 286 18.74 26.94 19.89
CA TYR A 286 17.55 26.21 20.31
C TYR A 286 17.72 24.69 20.29
N SER A 287 18.96 24.18 20.29
CA SER A 287 19.27 22.74 20.27
C SER A 287 18.50 21.98 21.36
N ASP A 288 18.44 22.50 22.59
CA ASP A 288 17.69 21.91 23.70
C ASP A 288 16.19 21.70 23.40
N ILE A 289 15.57 22.65 22.70
CA ILE A 289 14.14 22.58 22.32
C ILE A 289 13.98 21.59 21.16
N ILE A 290 14.86 21.68 20.16
CA ILE A 290 14.85 20.85 18.96
C ILE A 290 15.03 19.37 19.32
N VAL A 291 16.06 19.04 20.10
CA VAL A 291 16.43 17.66 20.44
C VAL A 291 15.31 16.96 21.23
N LYS A 292 14.65 17.67 22.15
CA LYS A 292 13.49 17.14 22.91
C LYS A 292 12.28 16.89 22.02
N GLY A 293 12.08 17.74 21.02
CA GLY A 293 10.97 17.66 20.08
C GLY A 293 11.11 16.60 18.98
N LEU A 294 12.34 16.21 18.67
CA LEU A 294 12.65 15.35 17.53
C LEU A 294 12.28 13.88 17.74
N LYS A 295 11.89 13.21 16.65
CA LYS A 295 11.80 11.74 16.60
C LYS A 295 13.23 11.16 16.58
N LYS A 296 13.43 10.00 17.22
CA LYS A 296 14.73 9.34 17.41
C LYS A 296 15.20 8.57 16.17
N ASN A 297 15.20 9.20 15.00
CA ASN A 297 15.59 8.60 13.71
C ASN A 297 16.38 9.59 12.84
N GLN A 298 17.46 9.14 12.18
CA GLN A 298 18.35 10.01 11.41
C GLN A 298 17.63 10.79 10.31
N ARG A 299 16.81 10.10 9.51
CA ARG A 299 16.08 10.71 8.38
C ARG A 299 15.09 11.75 8.86
N GLU A 300 14.33 11.41 9.90
CA GLU A 300 13.31 12.30 10.46
C GLU A 300 13.92 13.60 11.01
N ILE A 301 15.13 13.52 11.61
CA ILE A 301 15.90 14.70 12.04
C ILE A 301 16.25 15.59 10.84
N ILE A 302 16.76 15.01 9.76
CA ILE A 302 17.12 15.74 8.53
C ILE A 302 15.88 16.40 7.91
N ARG A 303 14.76 15.65 7.79
CA ARG A 303 13.50 16.16 7.23
C ARG A 303 12.97 17.33 8.05
N PHE A 304 12.93 17.19 9.37
CA PHE A 304 12.52 18.25 10.30
C PHE A 304 13.33 19.54 10.12
N LEU A 305 14.67 19.43 10.09
CA LEU A 305 15.54 20.60 9.92
C LEU A 305 15.39 21.26 8.55
N ASN A 306 15.18 20.46 7.49
CA ASN A 306 14.91 20.97 6.15
C ASN A 306 13.56 21.72 6.09
N THR A 307 12.53 21.22 6.77
CA THR A 307 11.23 21.91 6.86
C THR A 307 11.36 23.25 7.57
N ILE A 308 12.09 23.32 8.70
CA ILE A 308 12.37 24.59 9.37
C ILE A 308 13.11 25.56 8.44
N ASN A 309 14.14 25.10 7.76
CA ASN A 309 14.91 25.96 6.86
C ASN A 309 14.08 26.45 5.68
N LEU A 310 13.18 25.64 5.13
CA LEU A 310 12.22 26.08 4.13
C LEU A 310 11.32 27.20 4.68
N MET A 311 10.74 27.02 5.88
CA MET A 311 9.89 28.04 6.48
C MET A 311 10.66 29.34 6.80
N ARG A 312 11.93 29.25 7.23
CA ARG A 312 12.79 30.42 7.45
C ARG A 312 13.12 31.17 6.16
N ILE A 313 13.36 30.45 5.06
CA ILE A 313 13.56 31.03 3.72
C ILE A 313 12.29 31.76 3.27
N LEU A 314 11.13 31.11 3.39
CA LEU A 314 9.84 31.67 2.99
C LEU A 314 9.51 32.90 3.84
N GLY A 315 9.62 32.78 5.16
CA GLY A 315 9.43 33.87 6.10
C GLY A 315 10.30 35.06 5.73
N ALA A 316 11.63 34.89 5.62
CA ALA A 316 12.54 35.98 5.28
C ALA A 316 12.23 36.61 3.90
N SER A 317 11.77 35.81 2.93
CA SER A 317 11.37 36.32 1.62
C SER A 317 10.12 37.20 1.71
N LEU A 318 9.15 36.83 2.55
CA LEU A 318 7.92 37.61 2.80
C LEU A 318 8.22 38.89 3.56
N GLU A 319 9.04 38.81 4.63
CA GLU A 319 9.50 39.99 5.38
C GLU A 319 10.18 41.03 4.49
N SER A 320 10.88 40.58 3.44
CA SER A 320 11.61 41.46 2.51
C SER A 320 10.73 42.15 1.46
N LYS A 321 9.53 41.61 1.17
CA LYS A 321 8.60 42.15 0.17
C LYS A 321 7.65 43.19 0.76
N ASP A 322 7.47 43.17 2.08
CA ASP A 322 6.55 44.05 2.77
C ASP A 322 7.15 45.44 2.98
N THR A 323 6.57 46.44 2.32
CA THR A 323 7.06 47.83 2.36
C THR A 323 6.19 48.73 3.25
N SER A 324 5.07 48.21 3.76
CA SER A 324 4.17 48.89 4.68
C SER A 324 4.57 48.61 6.15
N PRO A 325 4.76 49.63 7.01
CA PRO A 325 5.04 49.44 8.43
C PRO A 325 3.91 48.75 9.22
N GLU A 326 2.67 48.81 8.72
CA GLU A 326 1.47 48.38 9.44
C GLU A 326 1.06 46.92 9.15
N ASP A 327 1.57 46.34 8.04
CA ASP A 327 1.28 44.95 7.62
C ASP A 327 2.52 44.05 7.61
N LYS A 328 3.67 44.54 8.09
CA LYS A 328 4.97 43.88 7.93
C LYS A 328 4.93 42.45 8.46
N PHE A 329 5.00 41.48 7.54
CA PHE A 329 5.22 40.08 7.88
C PHE A 329 6.45 39.96 8.78
N ALA A 330 6.31 39.21 9.88
CA ALA A 330 7.40 38.94 10.83
C ALA A 330 7.21 37.56 11.45
N TYR A 331 8.30 36.82 11.60
CA TYR A 331 8.30 35.54 12.33
C TYR A 331 9.41 35.49 13.38
N ASN A 332 9.22 34.64 14.38
CA ASN A 332 10.19 34.38 15.44
C ASN A 332 10.76 32.96 15.28
N ASP A 333 12.08 32.82 15.29
CA ASP A 333 12.77 31.53 15.11
C ASP A 333 12.37 30.51 16.20
N GLU A 334 12.21 30.91 17.47
CA GLU A 334 11.80 30.03 18.59
C GLU A 334 10.38 29.48 18.37
N LEU A 335 9.42 30.36 18.07
CA LEU A 335 8.03 29.98 17.82
C LEU A 335 7.89 29.15 16.55
N LEU A 336 8.68 29.45 15.52
CA LEU A 336 8.71 28.64 14.31
C LEU A 336 9.18 27.21 14.61
N ILE A 337 10.24 27.06 15.42
CA ILE A 337 10.76 25.76 15.85
C ILE A 337 9.71 25.02 16.68
N LYS A 338 9.11 25.67 17.69
CA LYS A 338 8.04 25.08 18.50
C LYS A 338 6.87 24.61 17.65
N TRP A 339 6.43 25.43 16.69
CA TRP A 339 5.35 25.10 15.77
C TRP A 339 5.69 23.86 14.95
N ASN A 340 6.89 23.81 14.37
CA ASN A 340 7.34 22.65 13.59
C ASN A 340 7.42 21.38 14.43
N ILE A 341 7.87 21.46 15.70
CA ILE A 341 7.91 20.29 16.60
C ILE A 341 6.50 19.78 16.85
N LEU A 342 5.56 20.68 17.16
CA LEU A 342 4.17 20.31 17.42
C LEU A 342 3.52 19.70 16.17
N ASN A 343 3.75 20.30 15.00
CA ASN A 343 3.28 19.79 13.71
C ASN A 343 3.81 18.39 13.39
N PHE A 344 5.06 18.11 13.73
CA PHE A 344 5.69 16.83 13.43
C PHE A 344 5.40 15.73 14.46
N SER A 345 5.20 16.10 15.73
CA SER A 345 5.06 15.16 16.83
C SER A 345 3.62 14.98 17.33
N SER A 346 2.74 15.93 17.03
CA SER A 346 1.37 16.01 17.54
C SER A 346 0.42 16.60 16.48
N PRO A 347 0.23 15.94 15.32
CA PRO A 347 -0.56 16.45 14.21
C PRO A 347 -2.02 16.72 14.60
N ASP A 348 -2.65 15.83 15.37
CA ASP A 348 -4.03 16.01 15.87
C ASP A 348 -4.20 17.31 16.67
N PHE A 349 -3.16 17.69 17.43
CA PHE A 349 -3.15 18.93 18.18
C PHE A 349 -3.10 20.14 17.24
N ILE A 350 -2.28 20.09 16.19
CA ILE A 350 -2.22 21.15 15.18
C ILE A 350 -3.55 21.26 14.41
N ASP A 351 -4.19 20.14 14.06
CA ASP A 351 -5.47 20.16 13.36
C ASP A 351 -6.58 20.80 14.19
N ASP A 352 -6.65 20.50 15.49
CA ASP A 352 -7.58 21.18 16.39
C ASP A 352 -7.24 22.68 16.54
N ILE A 353 -5.96 23.08 16.49
CA ILE A 353 -5.55 24.49 16.49
C ILE A 353 -6.04 25.20 15.21
N LYS A 354 -5.92 24.58 14.03
CA LYS A 354 -6.42 25.15 12.76
C LYS A 354 -7.92 25.43 12.80
N ILE A 355 -8.68 24.64 13.56
CA ILE A 355 -10.12 24.85 13.77
C ILE A 355 -10.34 25.93 14.84
N LYS A 356 -9.57 25.88 15.93
CA LYS A 356 -9.72 26.78 17.07
C LYS A 356 -8.37 27.07 17.75
N ASN A 357 -7.81 28.24 17.43
CA ASN A 357 -6.53 28.72 17.97
C ASN A 357 -6.47 28.74 19.51
N ASP A 358 -7.61 28.96 20.18
CA ASP A 358 -7.72 29.03 21.65
C ASP A 358 -7.21 27.77 22.35
N VAL A 359 -7.27 26.61 21.68
CA VAL A 359 -6.75 25.34 22.19
C VAL A 359 -5.27 25.48 22.53
N LEU A 360 -4.47 26.06 21.61
CA LEU A 360 -3.05 26.28 21.83
C LEU A 360 -2.77 27.16 23.04
N PHE A 361 -3.50 28.27 23.16
CA PHE A 361 -3.27 29.26 24.22
C PHE A 361 -3.61 28.70 25.60
N GLU A 362 -4.69 27.92 25.71
CA GLU A 362 -5.08 27.29 26.97
C GLU A 362 -4.07 26.23 27.40
N ILE A 363 -3.61 25.37 26.47
CA ILE A 363 -2.62 24.35 26.78
C ILE A 363 -1.24 24.96 27.08
N GLN A 364 -0.83 26.01 26.35
CA GLN A 364 0.42 26.74 26.63
C GLN A 364 0.39 27.40 28.02
N ALA A 365 -0.73 28.00 28.41
CA ALA A 365 -0.89 28.58 29.74
C ALA A 365 -0.75 27.50 30.84
N ILE A 366 -1.31 26.31 30.62
CA ILE A 366 -1.18 25.18 31.56
C ILE A 366 0.27 24.69 31.63
N ALA A 367 0.94 24.56 30.49
CA ALA A 367 2.33 24.11 30.41
C ALA A 367 3.28 25.02 31.20
N ARG A 368 3.03 26.33 31.25
CA ARG A 368 3.90 27.32 31.92
C ARG A 368 3.62 27.54 33.41
N ILE A 369 2.63 26.88 33.99
CA ILE A 369 2.32 26.97 35.43
C ILE A 369 3.17 25.95 36.22
N ASN A 370 3.54 26.29 37.46
CA ASN A 370 4.23 25.39 38.38
C ASN A 370 3.47 24.05 38.59
N ASP A 371 4.20 22.93 38.64
CA ASP A 371 3.68 21.56 38.59
C ASP A 371 2.47 21.30 39.50
N LYS A 372 2.54 21.72 40.77
CA LYS A 372 1.42 21.54 41.72
C LYS A 372 0.11 22.19 41.26
N LYS A 373 0.18 23.37 40.66
CA LYS A 373 -0.99 24.10 40.14
C LYS A 373 -1.40 23.59 38.75
N ARG A 374 -0.46 23.02 37.99
CA ARG A 374 -0.71 22.39 36.69
C ARG A 374 -1.64 21.19 36.87
N ASP A 375 -1.35 20.31 37.82
CA ASP A 375 -2.17 19.11 38.09
C ASP A 375 -3.61 19.47 38.47
N GLU A 376 -3.78 20.47 39.35
CA GLU A 376 -5.11 20.98 39.74
C GLU A 376 -5.90 21.49 38.52
N ARG A 377 -5.21 22.20 37.61
CA ARG A 377 -5.82 22.76 36.38
C ARG A 377 -6.13 21.69 35.34
N ILE A 378 -5.27 20.68 35.18
CA ILE A 378 -5.52 19.53 34.31
C ILE A 378 -6.75 18.76 34.80
N GLN A 379 -6.86 18.52 36.11
CA GLN A 379 -8.01 17.81 36.68
C GLN A 379 -9.33 18.60 36.54
N SER A 380 -9.29 19.94 36.49
CA SER A 380 -10.50 20.73 36.23
C SER A 380 -11.00 20.57 34.80
N LEU A 381 -10.12 20.42 33.80
CA LEU A 381 -10.53 20.22 32.40
C LEU A 381 -11.43 18.99 32.21
N LYS A 382 -11.13 17.90 32.93
CA LYS A 382 -11.94 16.67 32.91
C LYS A 382 -13.34 16.89 33.50
N LYS A 383 -13.45 17.74 34.54
CA LYS A 383 -14.74 18.08 35.16
C LYS A 383 -15.57 19.03 34.29
N ASP A 384 -14.90 19.87 33.50
CA ASP A 384 -15.53 20.83 32.60
C ASP A 384 -15.93 20.22 31.24
N GLY A 385 -15.78 18.89 31.06
CA GLY A 385 -16.11 18.19 29.81
C GLY A 385 -15.13 18.43 28.66
N LYS A 386 -13.94 18.99 28.93
CA LYS A 386 -12.90 19.26 27.91
C LYS A 386 -11.94 18.08 27.75
N GLU A 387 -12.45 16.92 27.36
CA GLU A 387 -11.67 15.67 27.30
C GLU A 387 -10.47 15.75 26.34
N LYS A 388 -10.63 16.40 25.18
CA LYS A 388 -9.52 16.62 24.24
C LYS A 388 -8.39 17.47 24.82
N TYR A 389 -8.72 18.58 25.50
CA TYR A 389 -7.73 19.44 26.16
C TYR A 389 -6.99 18.70 27.26
N TYR A 390 -7.72 17.89 28.04
CA TYR A 390 -7.12 17.01 29.04
C TYR A 390 -6.12 16.05 28.39
N SER A 391 -6.47 15.42 27.28
CA SER A 391 -5.58 14.51 26.53
C SER A 391 -4.30 15.20 26.09
N TYR A 392 -4.38 16.40 25.51
CA TYR A 392 -3.20 17.18 25.11
C TYR A 392 -2.30 17.54 26.29
N CYS A 393 -2.88 17.86 27.46
CA CYS A 393 -2.10 18.11 28.66
C CYS A 393 -1.39 16.87 29.23
N GLN A 394 -1.82 15.65 28.86
CA GLN A 394 -1.13 14.41 29.23
C GLN A 394 0.05 14.08 28.29
N ASN A 395 0.16 14.76 27.15
CA ASN A 395 1.26 14.54 26.21
C ASN A 395 2.50 15.33 26.65
N GLU A 396 3.48 14.61 27.22
CA GLU A 396 4.73 15.21 27.72
C GLU A 396 5.43 16.07 26.66
N LYS A 397 5.42 15.67 25.37
CA LYS A 397 6.06 16.46 24.32
C LYS A 397 5.38 17.80 24.09
N ILE A 398 4.05 17.85 24.11
CA ILE A 398 3.30 19.10 23.97
C ILE A 398 3.65 20.04 25.12
N ILE A 399 3.63 19.51 26.36
CA ILE A 399 3.93 20.28 27.56
C ILE A 399 5.39 20.76 27.57
N ASP A 400 6.35 19.91 27.24
CA ASP A 400 7.78 20.26 27.21
C ASP A 400 8.07 21.35 26.19
N VAL A 401 7.50 21.25 24.99
CA VAL A 401 7.70 22.24 23.92
C VAL A 401 7.08 23.58 24.31
N LEU A 402 5.85 23.60 24.81
CA LEU A 402 5.15 24.85 25.17
C LEU A 402 5.67 25.50 26.45
N SER A 403 6.24 24.71 27.37
CA SER A 403 6.88 25.22 28.59
C SER A 403 8.31 25.72 28.34
N SER A 404 8.98 25.24 27.29
CA SER A 404 10.34 25.67 26.93
C SER A 404 10.39 27.08 26.32
N GLY A 405 11.60 27.65 26.29
CA GLY A 405 11.87 28.93 25.61
C GLY A 405 11.20 30.16 26.25
N LYS A 406 11.42 31.34 25.69
CA LYS A 406 10.89 32.61 26.21
C LYS A 406 9.60 33.04 25.52
N ASP A 407 9.48 32.79 24.22
CA ASP A 407 8.41 33.30 23.38
C ASP A 407 7.13 32.46 23.43
N GLU A 408 5.99 33.11 23.23
CA GLU A 408 4.65 32.53 23.36
C GLU A 408 3.78 32.74 22.11
N PHE A 409 3.02 31.70 21.73
CA PHE A 409 1.97 31.84 20.74
C PHE A 409 0.83 32.69 21.32
N ASN A 410 0.32 33.62 20.50
CA ASN A 410 -0.81 34.45 20.85
C ASN A 410 -1.56 34.89 19.58
N ALA A 411 -2.70 35.57 19.76
CA ALA A 411 -3.57 35.98 18.65
C ALA A 411 -2.89 36.86 17.59
N SER A 412 -1.81 37.58 17.93
CA SER A 412 -1.10 38.46 17.00
C SER A 412 -0.05 37.75 16.13
N ASN A 413 0.38 36.54 16.51
CA ASN A 413 1.47 35.84 15.82
C ASN A 413 1.10 34.45 15.28
N ILE A 414 -0.01 33.86 15.75
CA ILE A 414 -0.38 32.49 15.39
C ILE A 414 -0.65 32.31 13.88
N GLU A 415 -1.27 33.32 13.25
CA GLU A 415 -1.58 33.32 11.83
C GLU A 415 -0.33 33.20 10.95
N THR A 416 0.80 33.76 11.39
CA THR A 416 2.08 33.61 10.69
C THR A 416 2.48 32.15 10.54
N TYR A 417 2.34 31.34 11.60
CA TYR A 417 2.78 29.95 11.60
C TYR A 417 1.75 29.02 10.93
N LEU A 418 0.45 29.32 11.08
CA LEU A 418 -0.61 28.67 10.29
C LEU A 418 -0.38 28.89 8.80
N PHE A 419 -0.06 30.12 8.39
CA PHE A 419 0.25 30.44 7.01
C PHE A 419 1.52 29.74 6.52
N LEU A 420 2.65 29.86 7.25
CA LEU A 420 3.91 29.22 6.86
C LEU A 420 3.80 27.69 6.76
N SER A 421 2.98 27.05 7.61
CA SER A 421 2.75 25.61 7.54
C SER A 421 1.81 25.18 6.41
N SER A 422 0.90 26.05 5.97
CA SER A 422 0.01 25.79 4.83
C SER A 422 0.74 25.73 3.48
N ILE A 423 1.90 26.38 3.39
CA ILE A 423 2.72 26.49 2.17
C ILE A 423 3.91 25.52 2.15
N THR A 424 4.15 24.78 3.24
CA THR A 424 5.13 23.69 3.26
C THR A 424 4.50 22.37 2.85
N PRO A 425 5.27 21.44 2.24
CA PRO A 425 4.77 20.09 1.95
C PRO A 425 4.19 19.46 3.22
N LYS A 426 2.93 19.01 3.16
CA LYS A 426 2.33 18.21 4.23
C LYS A 426 3.10 16.89 4.34
N ASP A 427 3.27 16.38 5.55
CA ASP A 427 3.96 15.11 5.74
C ASP A 427 3.14 14.00 5.08
N ILE A 428 3.77 13.17 4.24
CA ILE A 428 3.08 12.07 3.53
C ILE A 428 2.45 11.10 4.55
N ASP A 429 3.05 10.94 5.73
CA ASP A 429 2.47 10.17 6.84
C ASP A 429 1.20 10.78 7.41
N GLU A 430 1.02 12.10 7.34
CA GLU A 430 -0.18 12.81 7.81
C GLU A 430 -1.32 12.68 6.77
N GLU A 431 -0.97 12.64 5.49
CA GLU A 431 -1.89 12.34 4.40
C GLU A 431 -2.23 10.84 4.33
N LEU A 432 -1.28 9.95 4.67
CA LEU A 432 -1.49 8.52 4.86
C LEU A 432 -2.23 8.20 6.14
N HIS A 433 -2.04 8.93 7.25
CA HIS A 433 -2.84 8.79 8.47
C HIS A 433 -4.25 9.31 8.27
N LYS A 434 -4.43 10.45 7.58
CA LYS A 434 -5.77 10.90 7.16
C LYS A 434 -6.42 9.96 6.15
N LYS A 435 -5.65 9.33 5.25
CA LYS A 435 -6.14 8.25 4.37
C LYS A 435 -6.35 6.93 5.11
N ALA A 436 -5.64 6.66 6.21
CA ALA A 436 -5.75 5.47 7.04
C ALA A 436 -6.91 5.58 8.05
N GLU A 437 -7.22 6.78 8.51
CA GLU A 437 -8.43 7.09 9.30
C GLU A 437 -9.64 7.32 8.39
N ALA A 438 -9.41 7.79 7.15
CA ALA A 438 -10.38 7.69 6.07
C ALA A 438 -10.33 6.35 5.33
N LYS A 439 -9.77 5.28 5.94
CA LYS A 439 -10.05 3.88 5.57
C LYS A 439 -11.47 3.55 6.03
N ILE A 440 -12.41 4.26 5.44
CA ILE A 440 -13.47 3.56 4.76
C ILE A 440 -12.77 3.04 3.50
N SER A 441 -12.56 1.72 3.37
CA SER A 441 -11.79 1.17 2.25
C SER A 441 -12.39 1.67 0.92
N LEU A 442 -11.61 1.72 -0.16
CA LEU A 442 -12.18 2.04 -1.48
C LEU A 442 -13.37 1.10 -1.79
N ALA A 443 -13.37 -0.13 -1.26
CA ALA A 443 -14.50 -1.05 -1.31
C ALA A 443 -15.77 -0.50 -0.62
N GLU A 444 -15.64 0.24 0.48
CA GLU A 444 -16.77 0.86 1.18
C GLU A 444 -17.19 2.21 0.58
N LYS A 445 -16.28 2.98 -0.05
CA LYS A 445 -16.60 4.21 -0.81
C LYS A 445 -17.18 3.98 -2.19
N VAL A 446 -16.92 2.82 -2.79
CA VAL A 446 -17.36 2.53 -4.15
C VAL A 446 -18.60 1.63 -4.17
N SER A 447 -18.78 0.79 -3.14
CA SER A 447 -20.09 0.18 -2.82
C SER A 447 -21.21 1.23 -2.69
N SER A 448 -20.89 2.45 -2.22
CA SER A 448 -21.89 3.45 -1.83
C SER A 448 -22.63 4.19 -2.94
N ILE A 449 -22.37 3.94 -4.24
CA ILE A 449 -23.16 4.60 -5.29
C ILE A 449 -24.59 4.01 -5.34
N TYR A 450 -24.75 2.73 -4.99
CA TYR A 450 -26.04 2.05 -4.89
C TYR A 450 -26.24 1.24 -3.60
N ALA A 451 -25.23 1.16 -2.71
CA ALA A 451 -25.41 0.52 -1.41
C ALA A 451 -26.23 1.40 -0.47
N VAL A 452 -27.46 0.96 -0.24
CA VAL A 452 -28.29 1.46 0.84
C VAL A 452 -27.81 0.82 2.15
N ALA A 453 -27.67 1.62 3.22
CA ALA A 453 -27.21 1.11 4.51
C ALA A 453 -28.16 0.02 5.06
N PRO A 454 -27.64 -1.09 5.60
CA PRO A 454 -28.43 -2.10 6.30
C PRO A 454 -29.37 -1.49 7.33
N GLY A 455 -30.62 -1.93 7.35
CA GLY A 455 -31.68 -1.41 8.22
C GLY A 455 -32.39 -0.15 7.69
N THR A 456 -32.03 0.36 6.52
CA THR A 456 -32.77 1.47 5.89
C THR A 456 -34.16 1.01 5.47
N VAL A 457 -35.17 1.80 5.85
CA VAL A 457 -36.56 1.56 5.49
C VAL A 457 -37.05 2.69 4.59
N TYR A 458 -37.46 2.35 3.37
CA TYR A 458 -38.26 3.24 2.53
C TYR A 458 -39.73 2.88 2.69
N GLU A 459 -40.53 3.85 3.12
CA GLU A 459 -41.98 3.73 3.10
C GLU A 459 -42.50 4.44 1.86
N GLY A 460 -43.40 3.79 1.11
CA GLY A 460 -43.90 4.37 -0.13
C GLY A 460 -44.69 5.64 0.09
N ASP A 461 -44.49 6.60 -0.82
CA ASP A 461 -45.09 7.94 -0.79
C ASP A 461 -46.62 7.88 -0.96
N THR A 462 -47.13 6.81 -1.57
CA THR A 462 -48.56 6.60 -1.82
C THR A 462 -49.13 5.59 -0.83
N THR A 463 -50.14 6.02 -0.08
CA THR A 463 -50.97 5.15 0.75
C THR A 463 -52.30 4.89 0.04
N TYR A 464 -52.63 3.62 -0.18
CA TYR A 464 -53.88 3.21 -0.83
C TYR A 464 -54.93 2.98 0.25
N THR A 465 -56.10 3.62 0.12
CA THR A 465 -57.19 3.51 1.10
C THR A 465 -58.54 3.37 0.39
N GLY A 466 -59.35 2.41 0.83
CA GLY A 466 -60.71 2.19 0.38
C GLY A 466 -61.40 1.10 1.22
N THR A 467 -62.67 0.85 0.97
CA THR A 467 -63.44 -0.17 1.70
C THR A 467 -62.92 -1.59 1.45
N ASP A 468 -62.47 -1.89 0.23
CA ASP A 468 -61.80 -3.12 -0.19
C ASP A 468 -60.88 -2.88 -1.41
N LEU A 469 -60.26 -3.93 -1.97
CA LEU A 469 -59.40 -3.80 -3.16
C LEU A 469 -60.16 -3.40 -4.44
N HIS A 470 -61.46 -3.69 -4.57
CA HIS A 470 -62.26 -3.25 -5.72
C HIS A 470 -62.55 -1.75 -5.68
N ASP A 471 -62.77 -1.20 -4.47
CA ASP A 471 -62.92 0.25 -4.26
C ASP A 471 -61.61 1.00 -4.58
N ILE A 472 -60.46 0.41 -4.21
CA ILE A 472 -59.14 1.01 -4.45
C ILE A 472 -58.73 0.93 -5.93
N ILE A 473 -58.88 -0.23 -6.59
CA ILE A 473 -58.31 -0.51 -7.92
C ILE A 473 -59.37 -0.40 -9.02
N GLY A 474 -60.56 -0.94 -8.77
CA GLY A 474 -61.68 -1.02 -9.71
C GLY A 474 -62.09 -2.46 -10.08
N LEU A 475 -63.26 -2.55 -10.73
CA LEU A 475 -63.92 -3.82 -11.09
C LEU A 475 -63.48 -4.43 -12.43
N ASP A 476 -62.56 -3.79 -13.15
CA ASP A 476 -62.11 -4.22 -14.48
C ASP A 476 -60.71 -4.85 -14.37
N ASP A 477 -60.51 -5.98 -15.05
CA ASP A 477 -59.24 -6.72 -15.09
C ASP A 477 -58.12 -5.89 -15.76
N GLU A 478 -58.46 -4.88 -16.57
CA GLU A 478 -57.49 -3.97 -17.17
C GLU A 478 -57.00 -2.87 -16.21
N LYS A 479 -57.68 -2.66 -15.08
CA LYS A 479 -57.26 -1.68 -14.08
C LYS A 479 -56.22 -2.25 -13.15
N TYR A 480 -55.22 -1.44 -12.81
CA TYR A 480 -54.19 -1.79 -11.85
C TYR A 480 -53.68 -0.57 -11.08
N ILE A 481 -53.16 -0.82 -9.89
CA ILE A 481 -52.20 0.07 -9.24
C ILE A 481 -50.83 -0.24 -9.85
N GLU A 482 -50.05 0.79 -10.19
CA GLU A 482 -48.64 0.65 -10.52
C GLU A 482 -47.78 1.40 -9.50
N ILE A 483 -46.81 0.68 -8.95
CA ILE A 483 -45.78 1.20 -8.06
C ILE A 483 -44.46 1.11 -8.82
N ASN A 484 -43.76 2.24 -8.99
CA ASN A 484 -42.52 2.36 -9.76
C ASN A 484 -41.63 3.47 -9.14
N ALA A 485 -40.43 3.71 -9.69
CA ALA A 485 -39.49 4.69 -9.15
C ALA A 485 -40.03 6.15 -9.04
N THR A 486 -41.12 6.48 -9.75
CA THR A 486 -41.73 7.83 -9.65
C THR A 486 -42.63 8.01 -8.42
N ASN A 487 -43.09 6.93 -7.80
CA ASN A 487 -44.02 6.96 -6.66
C ASN A 487 -43.60 6.06 -5.49
N PHE A 488 -42.43 5.43 -5.58
CA PHE A 488 -41.81 4.64 -4.53
C PHE A 488 -40.29 4.79 -4.57
N THR A 489 -39.73 5.55 -3.63
CA THR A 489 -38.29 5.81 -3.54
C THR A 489 -37.43 4.58 -3.24
N GLY A 490 -38.05 3.44 -2.90
CA GLY A 490 -37.36 2.16 -2.75
C GLY A 490 -37.06 1.46 -4.08
N PHE A 491 -37.57 1.98 -5.20
CA PHE A 491 -37.16 1.62 -6.56
C PHE A 491 -36.32 2.75 -7.15
N ILE A 492 -35.33 2.40 -7.97
CA ILE A 492 -34.36 3.37 -8.49
C ILE A 492 -34.75 3.81 -9.91
N SER A 493 -35.21 2.90 -10.77
CA SER A 493 -35.56 3.20 -12.16
C SER A 493 -36.66 2.29 -12.72
N GLN A 494 -36.31 1.11 -13.24
CA GLN A 494 -37.18 0.35 -14.17
C GLN A 494 -38.09 -0.69 -13.49
N GLU A 495 -37.97 -0.87 -12.17
CA GLU A 495 -38.82 -1.79 -11.41
C GLU A 495 -40.28 -1.31 -11.37
N LYS A 496 -41.19 -2.25 -11.59
CA LYS A 496 -42.63 -2.02 -11.49
C LYS A 496 -43.27 -3.14 -10.69
N LEU A 497 -44.12 -2.76 -9.74
CA LEU A 497 -45.02 -3.68 -9.05
C LEU A 497 -46.46 -3.27 -9.38
N LYS A 498 -47.22 -4.19 -9.99
CA LYS A 498 -48.61 -3.98 -10.37
C LYS A 498 -49.55 -4.85 -9.54
N ILE A 499 -50.63 -4.26 -9.07
CA ILE A 499 -51.75 -4.96 -8.43
C ILE A 499 -52.97 -4.81 -9.33
N TYR A 500 -53.35 -5.90 -10.02
CA TYR A 500 -54.48 -5.92 -10.94
C TYR A 500 -55.82 -6.01 -10.21
N GLY A 501 -56.82 -5.29 -10.70
CA GLY A 501 -58.19 -5.25 -10.18
C GLY A 501 -59.09 -6.33 -10.75
N GLY A 502 -60.40 -6.10 -10.67
CA GLY A 502 -61.40 -7.02 -11.22
C GLY A 502 -61.29 -8.44 -10.66
N SER A 503 -61.19 -9.43 -11.54
CA SER A 503 -61.17 -10.85 -11.18
C SER A 503 -59.95 -11.28 -10.36
N PHE A 504 -58.89 -10.46 -10.34
CA PHE A 504 -57.64 -10.69 -9.62
C PHE A 504 -57.64 -10.26 -8.16
N VAL A 505 -58.72 -9.65 -7.67
CA VAL A 505 -58.88 -9.29 -6.25
C VAL A 505 -60.22 -9.75 -5.70
N ASP A 506 -60.32 -9.84 -4.37
CA ASP A 506 -61.57 -10.04 -3.64
C ASP A 506 -61.42 -9.57 -2.19
N ASP A 507 -62.28 -8.66 -1.75
CA ASP A 507 -62.20 -8.01 -0.44
C ASP A 507 -60.76 -7.49 -0.16
N ARG A 508 -60.05 -8.09 0.80
CA ARG A 508 -58.65 -7.76 1.15
C ARG A 508 -57.62 -8.70 0.52
N THR A 509 -58.02 -9.55 -0.42
CA THR A 509 -57.19 -10.61 -1.01
C THR A 509 -56.78 -10.26 -2.43
N ILE A 510 -55.47 -10.26 -2.67
CA ILE A 510 -54.90 -10.31 -4.03
C ILE A 510 -54.85 -11.78 -4.42
N LYS A 511 -55.61 -12.19 -5.44
CA LYS A 511 -55.65 -13.58 -5.89
C LYS A 511 -54.39 -13.95 -6.67
N LYS A 512 -54.20 -15.25 -6.92
CA LYS A 512 -53.14 -15.77 -7.79
C LYS A 512 -53.06 -14.99 -9.11
N GLY A 513 -51.87 -14.54 -9.47
CA GLY A 513 -51.61 -13.75 -10.68
C GLY A 513 -52.01 -12.27 -10.60
N GLY A 514 -52.59 -11.82 -9.48
CA GLY A 514 -53.01 -10.43 -9.29
C GLY A 514 -51.90 -9.46 -8.91
N LEU A 515 -50.75 -9.97 -8.44
CA LEU A 515 -49.55 -9.21 -8.15
C LEU A 515 -48.47 -9.57 -9.19
N VAL A 516 -48.02 -8.57 -9.94
CA VAL A 516 -47.02 -8.74 -11.01
C VAL A 516 -45.84 -7.81 -10.74
N TYR A 517 -44.64 -8.37 -10.68
CA TYR A 517 -43.39 -7.63 -10.60
C TYR A 517 -42.68 -7.71 -11.94
N GLU A 518 -42.29 -6.56 -12.49
CA GLU A 518 -41.58 -6.44 -13.76
C GLU A 518 -40.29 -5.67 -13.53
N THR A 519 -39.20 -6.19 -14.09
CA THR A 519 -37.92 -5.48 -14.17
C THR A 519 -37.32 -5.67 -15.57
N GLN A 520 -36.52 -4.71 -16.01
CA GLN A 520 -35.89 -4.72 -17.33
C GLN A 520 -34.49 -4.13 -17.29
N ILE A 521 -33.68 -4.54 -18.26
CA ILE A 521 -32.34 -4.01 -18.48
C ILE A 521 -32.44 -2.53 -18.88
N GLU A 522 -31.58 -1.73 -18.28
CA GLU A 522 -31.36 -0.32 -18.60
C GLU A 522 -29.90 -0.08 -19.03
N GLN A 523 -29.69 0.94 -19.86
CA GLN A 523 -28.34 1.41 -20.22
C GLN A 523 -27.95 2.59 -19.35
N MET A 524 -26.75 2.50 -18.78
CA MET A 524 -26.19 3.53 -17.92
C MET A 524 -24.87 4.04 -18.48
N ASP A 525 -24.69 5.36 -18.40
CA ASP A 525 -23.40 5.97 -18.69
C ASP A 525 -22.37 5.51 -17.65
N PHE A 526 -21.14 5.24 -18.12
CA PHE A 526 -20.03 5.11 -17.19
C PHE A 526 -19.77 6.43 -16.47
N GLN A 527 -19.28 6.38 -15.22
CA GLN A 527 -18.91 7.60 -14.52
C GLN A 527 -17.67 8.28 -15.08
N SER A 528 -16.78 7.53 -15.74
CA SER A 528 -15.60 8.12 -16.38
C SER A 528 -15.97 8.79 -17.69
N ASP A 529 -15.63 10.07 -17.80
CA ASP A 529 -15.76 10.84 -19.04
C ASP A 529 -14.91 10.29 -20.19
N ALA A 530 -13.94 9.40 -19.92
CA ALA A 530 -13.13 8.74 -20.92
C ALA A 530 -13.94 7.80 -21.82
N TRP A 531 -15.08 7.30 -21.33
CA TRP A 531 -15.92 6.33 -22.04
C TRP A 531 -17.22 7.03 -22.45
N LYS A 532 -17.59 6.88 -23.73
CA LYS A 532 -18.79 7.51 -24.32
C LYS A 532 -19.88 6.50 -24.65
N ASP A 533 -19.59 5.23 -24.43
CA ASP A 533 -20.53 4.12 -24.46
C ASP A 533 -21.21 3.96 -23.09
N THR A 534 -22.08 2.96 -23.01
CA THR A 534 -22.92 2.65 -21.84
C THR A 534 -22.73 1.19 -21.46
N TYR A 535 -23.04 0.85 -20.21
CA TYR A 535 -23.13 -0.52 -19.74
C TYR A 535 -24.54 -0.84 -19.27
N SER A 536 -24.89 -2.13 -19.28
CA SER A 536 -26.19 -2.59 -18.82
C SER A 536 -26.24 -2.67 -17.30
N ILE A 537 -27.34 -2.18 -16.73
CA ILE A 537 -27.75 -2.51 -15.36
C ILE A 537 -29.14 -3.17 -15.38
N MET A 538 -29.47 -3.86 -14.31
CA MET A 538 -30.81 -4.35 -14.05
C MET A 538 -31.08 -4.28 -12.55
N GLU A 539 -32.18 -3.63 -12.20
CA GLU A 539 -32.63 -3.56 -10.82
C GLU A 539 -33.43 -4.80 -10.45
N LEU A 540 -33.19 -5.35 -9.29
CA LEU A 540 -33.92 -6.51 -8.79
C LEU A 540 -34.15 -6.35 -7.29
N PHE A 541 -35.41 -6.17 -6.92
CA PHE A 541 -35.90 -5.91 -5.57
C PHE A 541 -35.18 -4.74 -4.87
N GLY A 542 -34.97 -3.63 -5.59
CA GLY A 542 -34.27 -2.45 -5.09
C GLY A 542 -32.75 -2.57 -4.99
N TYR A 543 -32.15 -3.68 -5.46
CA TYR A 543 -30.70 -3.82 -5.64
C TYR A 543 -30.32 -3.67 -7.11
N VAL A 544 -29.17 -3.04 -7.38
CA VAL A 544 -28.65 -2.87 -8.74
C VAL A 544 -27.68 -4.01 -9.07
N TYR A 545 -27.94 -4.69 -10.18
CA TYR A 545 -27.07 -5.71 -10.76
C TYR A 545 -26.60 -5.30 -12.16
N VAL A 546 -25.56 -5.97 -12.64
CA VAL A 546 -25.07 -5.91 -14.02
C VAL A 546 -25.39 -7.25 -14.69
N PRO A 547 -26.20 -7.26 -15.76
CA PRO A 547 -26.36 -8.43 -16.61
C PRO A 547 -25.04 -8.80 -17.30
N LEU A 548 -24.72 -10.10 -17.39
CA LEU A 548 -23.50 -10.54 -18.09
C LEU A 548 -23.50 -10.16 -19.58
N LYS A 549 -24.69 -9.98 -20.18
CA LYS A 549 -24.91 -9.46 -21.53
C LYS A 549 -26.15 -8.58 -21.58
N ASN A 550 -26.17 -7.65 -22.53
CA ASN A 550 -27.26 -6.69 -22.73
C ASN A 550 -28.62 -7.33 -23.05
N ASN A 551 -28.66 -8.63 -23.34
CA ASN A 551 -29.85 -9.41 -23.66
C ASN A 551 -30.01 -10.68 -22.80
N THR A 552 -29.32 -10.74 -21.65
CA THR A 552 -29.39 -11.88 -20.72
C THR A 552 -29.79 -11.37 -19.33
N PRO A 553 -31.07 -11.02 -19.13
CA PRO A 553 -31.52 -10.40 -17.87
C PRO A 553 -31.50 -11.36 -16.68
N ASN A 554 -31.28 -12.65 -16.91
CA ASN A 554 -31.35 -13.71 -15.91
C ASN A 554 -30.00 -14.22 -15.43
N LYS A 555 -28.89 -13.61 -15.87
CA LYS A 555 -27.55 -13.86 -15.35
C LYS A 555 -26.95 -12.54 -14.91
N LEU A 556 -26.94 -12.34 -13.61
CA LEU A 556 -26.71 -11.05 -12.97
C LEU A 556 -25.50 -11.13 -12.04
N THR A 557 -24.72 -10.07 -11.96
CA THR A 557 -23.62 -9.93 -11.00
C THR A 557 -23.66 -8.55 -10.34
N LYS A 558 -22.96 -8.37 -9.23
CA LYS A 558 -22.88 -7.08 -8.54
C LYS A 558 -21.88 -6.16 -9.24
N LEU A 559 -22.24 -4.88 -9.34
CA LEU A 559 -21.29 -3.83 -9.69
C LEU A 559 -20.38 -3.56 -8.49
N LEU A 560 -19.08 -3.81 -8.64
CA LEU A 560 -18.09 -3.54 -7.60
C LEU A 560 -17.55 -2.12 -7.69
N ILE A 561 -17.27 -1.65 -8.92
CA ILE A 561 -16.73 -0.30 -9.19
C ILE A 561 -17.35 0.29 -10.45
N ASN A 562 -17.77 1.55 -10.38
CA ASN A 562 -17.98 2.43 -11.52
C ASN A 562 -17.56 3.85 -11.09
N SER A 563 -16.30 4.21 -11.34
CA SER A 563 -15.68 5.42 -10.79
C SER A 563 -15.01 6.21 -11.91
N GLY A 564 -15.31 7.51 -12.01
CA GLY A 564 -14.60 8.46 -12.86
C GLY A 564 -13.36 9.08 -12.19
N ASP A 565 -13.07 8.73 -10.94
CA ASP A 565 -11.98 9.32 -10.18
C ASP A 565 -10.59 9.04 -10.76
N LYS A 566 -9.67 9.94 -10.42
CA LYS A 566 -8.27 9.93 -10.82
C LYS A 566 -7.39 9.32 -9.73
N TYR A 567 -6.61 8.31 -10.10
CA TYR A 567 -5.67 7.63 -9.21
C TYR A 567 -4.26 7.66 -9.79
N THR A 568 -3.28 7.86 -8.92
CA THR A 568 -1.85 7.82 -9.28
C THR A 568 -1.22 6.59 -8.65
N LEU A 569 -0.83 5.63 -9.49
CA LEU A 569 -0.14 4.42 -9.10
C LEU A 569 1.37 4.65 -9.22
N ARG A 570 2.11 4.25 -8.21
CA ARG A 570 3.56 4.08 -8.30
C ARG A 570 3.86 2.70 -8.89
N LEU A 571 4.85 2.61 -9.77
CA LEU A 571 5.25 1.30 -10.32
C LEU A 571 5.52 0.28 -9.21
N GLY A 572 4.99 -0.93 -9.39
CA GLY A 572 5.09 -2.04 -8.46
C GLY A 572 4.18 -1.94 -7.23
N SER A 573 3.44 -0.84 -7.04
CA SER A 573 2.45 -0.70 -5.96
C SER A 573 1.06 -1.07 -6.45
N ALA A 574 0.34 -1.86 -5.66
CA ALA A 574 -1.06 -2.22 -5.92
C ALA A 574 -1.99 -1.07 -5.49
N LEU A 575 -2.92 -0.71 -6.38
CA LEU A 575 -4.12 0.03 -6.04
C LEU A 575 -5.17 -0.99 -5.59
N GLU A 576 -5.46 -1.00 -4.28
CA GLU A 576 -6.54 -1.82 -3.72
C GLU A 576 -7.90 -1.35 -4.26
N LEU A 577 -8.64 -2.29 -4.84
CA LEU A 577 -9.99 -2.13 -5.36
C LEU A 577 -10.99 -2.85 -4.42
N ALA A 578 -12.26 -2.85 -4.79
CA ALA A 578 -13.30 -3.54 -4.04
C ALA A 578 -13.09 -5.07 -4.04
N ASP A 579 -13.60 -5.75 -3.02
CA ASP A 579 -13.59 -7.23 -2.89
C ASP A 579 -12.20 -7.90 -3.07
N GLY A 580 -11.13 -7.22 -2.63
CA GLY A 580 -9.78 -7.75 -2.69
C GLY A 580 -9.16 -7.76 -4.10
N TYR A 581 -9.82 -7.17 -5.10
CA TYR A 581 -9.19 -6.90 -6.38
C TYR A 581 -8.07 -5.85 -6.21
N GLU A 582 -7.04 -5.95 -7.03
CA GLU A 582 -5.86 -5.09 -6.99
C GLU A 582 -5.41 -4.79 -8.42
N LEU A 583 -5.19 -3.51 -8.72
CA LEU A 583 -4.63 -3.05 -9.99
C LEU A 583 -3.18 -2.57 -9.79
N THR A 584 -2.24 -3.16 -10.52
CA THR A 584 -0.81 -2.83 -10.39
C THR A 584 -0.22 -2.39 -11.72
N ALA A 585 0.46 -1.25 -11.73
CA ALA A 585 1.33 -0.88 -12.83
C ALA A 585 2.70 -1.56 -12.65
N LYS A 586 3.04 -2.52 -13.51
CA LYS A 586 4.28 -3.31 -13.42
C LYS A 586 5.47 -2.56 -13.98
N GLN A 587 5.33 -2.03 -15.19
CA GLN A 587 6.44 -1.43 -15.91
C GLN A 587 5.98 -0.35 -16.88
N ILE A 588 6.82 0.66 -17.12
CA ILE A 588 6.70 1.55 -18.28
C ILE A 588 7.87 1.24 -19.22
N ASN A 589 7.61 1.18 -20.52
CA ASN A 589 8.67 0.93 -21.52
C ASN A 589 9.67 2.10 -21.61
N VAL A 590 10.82 1.88 -22.25
CA VAL A 590 11.92 2.86 -22.31
C VAL A 590 11.51 4.20 -22.96
N THR A 591 10.53 4.20 -23.85
CA THR A 591 10.04 5.41 -24.54
C THR A 591 9.02 6.20 -23.71
N GLY A 592 8.49 5.64 -22.62
CA GLY A 592 7.55 6.33 -21.73
C GLY A 592 6.11 6.39 -22.26
N ASP A 593 5.80 5.66 -23.33
CA ASP A 593 4.49 5.68 -24.02
C ASP A 593 3.69 4.40 -23.79
N ARG A 594 4.26 3.34 -23.19
CA ARG A 594 3.53 2.10 -22.86
C ARG A 594 3.68 1.71 -21.41
N VAL A 595 2.61 1.20 -20.82
CA VAL A 595 2.58 0.64 -19.47
C VAL A 595 2.10 -0.80 -19.50
N TRP A 596 2.73 -1.67 -18.74
CA TRP A 596 2.23 -3.01 -18.41
C TRP A 596 1.44 -2.94 -17.11
N MET A 597 0.14 -3.21 -17.19
CA MET A 597 -0.80 -3.25 -16.06
C MET A 597 -1.18 -4.70 -15.75
N GLU A 598 -1.38 -5.02 -14.48
CA GLU A 598 -1.85 -6.33 -13.99
C GLU A 598 -3.07 -6.13 -13.09
N LEU A 599 -4.08 -6.97 -13.28
CA LEU A 599 -5.23 -7.15 -12.40
C LEU A 599 -5.03 -8.45 -11.62
N SER A 600 -5.26 -8.39 -10.31
CA SER A 600 -5.17 -9.54 -9.42
C SER A 600 -6.30 -9.48 -8.39
N LYS A 601 -6.60 -10.60 -7.71
CA LYS A 601 -7.54 -10.65 -6.59
C LYS A 601 -6.93 -11.46 -5.46
N ASN A 602 -6.91 -10.91 -4.25
CA ASN A 602 -6.33 -11.54 -3.06
C ASN A 602 -4.86 -12.00 -3.26
N GLY A 603 -4.11 -11.26 -4.09
CA GLY A 603 -2.73 -11.57 -4.48
C GLY A 603 -2.58 -12.67 -5.54
N GLU A 604 -3.69 -13.23 -6.06
CA GLU A 604 -3.67 -14.17 -7.18
C GLU A 604 -3.85 -13.42 -8.51
N PHE A 605 -3.01 -13.75 -9.48
CA PHE A 605 -3.03 -13.17 -10.82
C PHE A 605 -4.34 -13.50 -11.56
N ILE A 606 -4.95 -12.48 -12.17
CA ILE A 606 -6.12 -12.64 -13.06
C ILE A 606 -5.70 -12.45 -14.52
N GLU A 607 -5.23 -11.25 -14.85
CA GLU A 607 -4.90 -10.88 -16.23
C GLU A 607 -3.92 -9.71 -16.25
N ASP A 608 -3.17 -9.56 -17.34
CA ASP A 608 -2.37 -8.37 -17.60
C ASP A 608 -2.56 -7.79 -19.01
N LYS A 609 -2.12 -6.55 -19.19
CA LYS A 609 -2.11 -5.91 -20.51
C LYS A 609 -1.04 -4.84 -20.63
N VAL A 610 -0.41 -4.79 -21.79
CA VAL A 610 0.42 -3.65 -22.19
C VAL A 610 -0.47 -2.63 -22.91
N ILE A 611 -0.59 -1.45 -22.31
CA ILE A 611 -1.41 -0.34 -22.79
C ILE A 611 -0.49 0.72 -23.39
N HIS A 612 -0.82 1.18 -24.59
CA HIS A 612 -0.17 2.33 -25.22
C HIS A 612 -0.94 3.60 -24.86
N VAL A 613 -0.23 4.64 -24.44
CA VAL A 613 -0.77 5.91 -23.97
C VAL A 613 -0.14 7.01 -24.83
N ASP A 614 -0.82 7.33 -25.93
CA ASP A 614 -0.50 8.46 -26.81
C ASP A 614 -1.76 9.29 -27.15
N GLU A 615 -1.61 10.41 -27.85
CA GLU A 615 -2.74 11.27 -28.26
C GLU A 615 -3.74 10.62 -29.24
N LYS A 616 -3.47 9.39 -29.72
CA LYS A 616 -4.25 8.67 -30.74
C LYS A 616 -4.94 7.42 -30.20
N THR A 617 -4.51 6.90 -29.06
CA THR A 617 -5.12 5.78 -28.34
C THR A 617 -6.04 6.28 -27.23
N ASP A 618 -7.09 5.53 -26.92
CA ASP A 618 -7.96 5.86 -25.79
C ASP A 618 -7.34 5.49 -24.43
N GLY A 619 -6.24 4.74 -24.38
CA GLY A 619 -5.58 4.31 -23.15
C GLY A 619 -6.39 3.30 -22.34
N THR A 620 -7.45 2.72 -22.93
CA THR A 620 -8.38 1.85 -22.22
C THR A 620 -7.96 0.38 -22.29
N TRP A 621 -7.94 -0.27 -21.14
CA TRP A 621 -7.90 -1.72 -21.02
C TRP A 621 -9.27 -2.25 -20.63
N ILE A 622 -9.90 -2.98 -21.55
CA ILE A 622 -11.05 -3.86 -21.30
C ILE A 622 -10.53 -5.29 -21.15
N TYR A 623 -10.95 -5.96 -20.08
CA TYR A 623 -10.75 -7.39 -19.86
C TYR A 623 -12.10 -8.12 -19.99
N ASP A 624 -12.14 -9.04 -20.95
CA ASP A 624 -13.27 -9.92 -21.21
C ASP A 624 -12.89 -11.36 -20.83
N THR A 625 -13.82 -12.10 -20.22
CA THR A 625 -13.61 -13.51 -19.89
C THR A 625 -14.90 -14.32 -20.01
N ASP A 626 -14.78 -15.64 -20.07
CA ASP A 626 -15.92 -16.55 -20.17
C ASP A 626 -16.45 -16.85 -18.76
N ILE A 627 -17.75 -16.65 -18.53
CA ILE A 627 -18.39 -16.72 -17.21
C ILE A 627 -19.70 -17.47 -17.34
N ALA A 628 -19.91 -18.45 -16.45
CA ALA A 628 -20.98 -19.43 -16.58
C ALA A 628 -20.95 -20.08 -17.98
N ASP A 629 -21.98 -19.88 -18.78
CA ASP A 629 -22.13 -20.30 -20.18
C ASP A 629 -22.08 -19.10 -21.17
N GLU A 630 -21.79 -17.88 -20.69
CA GLU A 630 -21.62 -16.69 -21.52
C GLU A 630 -20.15 -16.48 -21.89
N VAL A 631 -19.88 -16.16 -23.15
CA VAL A 631 -18.52 -15.96 -23.68
C VAL A 631 -18.17 -14.48 -23.84
N ASN A 632 -16.91 -14.12 -23.62
CA ASN A 632 -16.40 -12.74 -23.73
C ASN A 632 -17.25 -11.71 -22.96
N VAL A 633 -17.52 -11.97 -21.68
CA VAL A 633 -18.21 -11.02 -20.80
C VAL A 633 -17.20 -9.97 -20.34
N GLU A 634 -17.51 -8.70 -20.52
CA GLU A 634 -16.68 -7.59 -20.04
C GLU A 634 -16.77 -7.53 -18.51
N VAL A 635 -15.65 -7.76 -17.82
CA VAL A 635 -15.63 -7.81 -16.35
C VAL A 635 -14.87 -6.67 -15.69
N PHE A 636 -13.97 -6.06 -16.44
CA PHE A 636 -13.10 -5.02 -15.92
C PHE A 636 -12.71 -4.05 -17.03
N ARG A 637 -12.74 -2.76 -16.71
CA ARG A 637 -12.31 -1.68 -17.57
C ARG A 637 -11.48 -0.68 -16.76
N VAL A 638 -10.33 -0.27 -17.29
CA VAL A 638 -9.54 0.83 -16.73
C VAL A 638 -8.99 1.73 -17.82
N ASN A 639 -8.98 3.04 -17.56
CA ASN A 639 -8.41 4.02 -18.47
C ASN A 639 -7.10 4.57 -17.89
N VAL A 640 -6.00 4.42 -18.63
CA VAL A 640 -4.70 5.02 -18.30
C VAL A 640 -4.54 6.32 -19.07
N THR A 641 -4.45 7.43 -18.35
CA THR A 641 -4.40 8.77 -18.96
C THR A 641 -3.00 9.32 -19.10
N ASN A 642 -2.10 9.04 -18.16
CA ASN A 642 -0.74 9.60 -18.19
C ASN A 642 0.30 8.62 -17.64
N LEU A 643 1.48 8.65 -18.27
CA LEU A 643 2.67 7.95 -17.85
C LEU A 643 3.76 8.97 -17.49
N PHE A 644 4.37 8.84 -16.31
CA PHE A 644 5.46 9.68 -15.87
C PHE A 644 6.67 8.81 -15.55
N GLN A 645 7.79 9.08 -16.22
CA GLN A 645 9.08 8.49 -15.89
C GLN A 645 9.98 9.53 -15.23
N GLY A 646 10.14 9.42 -13.92
CA GLY A 646 11.11 10.19 -13.13
C GLY A 646 12.40 9.41 -12.87
N GLN A 647 13.43 10.11 -12.37
CA GLN A 647 14.71 9.49 -12.01
C GLN A 647 14.64 8.61 -10.76
N GLU A 648 13.71 8.93 -9.84
CA GLU A 648 13.49 8.18 -8.60
C GLU A 648 12.17 7.40 -8.60
N ASP A 649 11.12 7.96 -9.22
CA ASP A 649 9.78 7.36 -9.29
C ASP A 649 9.22 7.38 -10.71
N SER A 650 8.63 6.26 -11.10
CA SER A 650 7.75 6.18 -12.28
C SER A 650 6.31 6.03 -11.80
N LEU A 651 5.42 6.85 -12.35
CA LEU A 651 4.03 6.94 -11.96
C LEU A 651 3.12 6.68 -13.17
N VAL A 652 2.00 6.05 -12.90
CA VAL A 652 0.94 5.77 -13.86
C VAL A 652 -0.33 6.38 -13.32
N VAL A 653 -1.02 7.15 -14.15
CA VAL A 653 -2.26 7.79 -13.77
C VAL A 653 -3.39 7.08 -14.48
N VAL A 654 -4.36 6.62 -13.70
CA VAL A 654 -5.61 6.04 -14.20
C VAL A 654 -6.77 6.95 -13.85
N GLU A 655 -7.73 7.08 -14.76
CA GLU A 655 -8.89 7.97 -14.61
C GLU A 655 -10.12 7.29 -15.20
N GLY A 656 -10.83 6.53 -14.36
CA GLY A 656 -11.84 5.60 -14.82
C GLY A 656 -11.52 4.17 -14.48
N ILE A 657 -12.32 3.57 -13.60
CA ILE A 657 -12.29 2.13 -13.28
C ILE A 657 -13.74 1.64 -13.27
N TRP A 658 -13.99 0.52 -13.94
CA TRP A 658 -15.24 -0.23 -13.87
C TRP A 658 -14.93 -1.71 -13.62
N LEU A 659 -15.66 -2.34 -12.69
CA LEU A 659 -15.40 -3.71 -12.24
C LEU A 659 -16.70 -4.35 -11.74
N ILE A 660 -16.93 -5.61 -12.11
CA ILE A 660 -18.05 -6.43 -11.61
C ILE A 660 -17.55 -7.65 -10.82
N ASP A 661 -18.41 -8.17 -9.94
CA ASP A 661 -18.15 -9.35 -9.12
C ASP A 661 -18.41 -10.64 -9.91
N TYR A 662 -17.61 -10.85 -10.95
CA TYR A 662 -17.88 -11.89 -11.92
C TYR A 662 -17.66 -13.33 -11.40
N GLU A 663 -17.14 -13.49 -10.19
CA GLU A 663 -17.06 -14.78 -9.50
C GLU A 663 -18.41 -15.19 -8.88
N ASN A 664 -19.29 -14.23 -8.59
CA ASN A 664 -20.60 -14.44 -7.98
C ASN A 664 -21.73 -14.07 -8.95
N VAL A 665 -22.16 -15.05 -9.74
CA VAL A 665 -23.29 -14.90 -10.67
C VAL A 665 -24.57 -15.39 -10.01
N LEU A 666 -25.58 -14.52 -10.00
CA LEU A 666 -26.97 -14.87 -9.74
C LEU A 666 -27.63 -15.31 -11.05
N GLU A 667 -27.98 -16.59 -11.13
CA GLU A 667 -28.78 -17.13 -12.22
C GLU A 667 -30.25 -17.24 -11.78
N ILE A 668 -31.16 -16.84 -12.66
CA ILE A 668 -32.60 -16.87 -12.45
C ILE A 668 -33.23 -17.72 -13.54
N ASP A 669 -34.03 -18.70 -13.14
CA ASP A 669 -34.75 -19.60 -14.03
C ASP A 669 -36.27 -19.39 -13.95
N ILE A 670 -36.96 -19.80 -15.01
CA ILE A 670 -38.43 -19.82 -15.01
C ILE A 670 -38.91 -20.79 -13.92
N GLY A 671 -39.75 -20.29 -13.03
CA GLY A 671 -40.28 -21.01 -11.89
C GLY A 671 -39.53 -20.78 -10.57
N ASP A 672 -38.43 -20.03 -10.56
CA ASP A 672 -37.78 -19.62 -9.30
C ASP A 672 -38.72 -18.74 -8.46
N GLU A 673 -38.62 -18.86 -7.14
CA GLU A 673 -39.50 -18.19 -6.19
C GLU A 673 -38.71 -17.22 -5.31
N PHE A 674 -39.17 -15.97 -5.26
CA PHE A 674 -38.69 -14.90 -4.40
C PHE A 674 -39.83 -14.47 -3.49
N GLY A 675 -39.86 -15.00 -2.27
CA GLY A 675 -40.98 -14.82 -1.35
C GLY A 675 -42.29 -15.35 -1.94
N VAL A 676 -43.26 -14.45 -2.19
CA VAL A 676 -44.56 -14.80 -2.80
C VAL A 676 -44.56 -14.71 -4.33
N LEU A 677 -43.51 -14.14 -4.92
CA LEU A 677 -43.38 -13.94 -6.36
C LEU A 677 -42.65 -15.13 -7.00
N LYS A 678 -43.13 -15.56 -8.15
CA LYS A 678 -42.54 -16.62 -8.95
C LYS A 678 -42.21 -16.13 -10.35
N VAL A 679 -41.04 -16.48 -10.86
CA VAL A 679 -40.62 -16.13 -12.23
C VAL A 679 -41.54 -16.81 -13.24
N ASP A 680 -42.38 -16.02 -13.89
CA ASP A 680 -43.33 -16.49 -14.91
C ASP A 680 -42.67 -16.50 -16.30
N ARG A 681 -41.92 -15.42 -16.60
CA ARG A 681 -41.34 -15.22 -17.92
C ARG A 681 -40.01 -14.48 -17.85
N ILE A 682 -39.06 -14.97 -18.64
CA ILE A 682 -37.81 -14.30 -18.96
C ILE A 682 -37.87 -13.97 -20.46
N ALA A 683 -37.79 -12.68 -20.80
CA ALA A 683 -37.71 -12.18 -22.17
C ALA A 683 -36.29 -11.70 -22.47
N ASP A 684 -36.04 -11.21 -23.69
CA ASP A 684 -34.70 -10.77 -24.12
C ASP A 684 -34.11 -9.65 -23.24
N SER A 685 -34.93 -8.83 -22.59
CA SER A 685 -34.46 -7.70 -21.78
C SER A 685 -35.22 -7.51 -20.48
N SER A 686 -36.09 -8.44 -20.09
CA SER A 686 -36.93 -8.29 -18.90
C SER A 686 -37.25 -9.61 -18.21
N ILE A 687 -37.54 -9.51 -16.92
CA ILE A 687 -38.07 -10.60 -16.11
C ILE A 687 -39.44 -10.17 -15.57
N ILE A 688 -40.41 -11.07 -15.66
CA ILE A 688 -41.75 -10.91 -15.12
C ILE A 688 -41.97 -12.01 -14.09
N MET A 689 -42.36 -11.58 -12.90
CA MET A 689 -42.71 -12.47 -11.79
C MET A 689 -44.16 -12.22 -11.37
N VAL A 690 -44.85 -13.29 -11.00
CA VAL A 690 -46.27 -13.23 -10.59
C VAL A 690 -46.46 -13.97 -9.28
N ASN A 691 -47.41 -13.54 -8.46
CA ASN A 691 -47.72 -14.30 -7.26
C ASN A 691 -48.39 -15.64 -7.59
N GLU A 692 -47.81 -16.75 -7.14
CA GLU A 692 -48.37 -18.08 -7.41
C GLU A 692 -49.56 -18.42 -6.49
N GLU A 693 -49.58 -17.82 -5.29
CA GLU A 693 -50.60 -18.01 -4.27
C GLU A 693 -51.33 -16.70 -3.95
N SER A 694 -52.54 -16.80 -3.38
CA SER A 694 -53.31 -15.61 -2.99
C SER A 694 -52.72 -14.95 -1.74
N ILE A 695 -52.67 -13.62 -1.73
CA ILE A 695 -52.10 -12.80 -0.66
C ILE A 695 -53.24 -12.08 0.06
N LEU A 696 -53.48 -12.41 1.32
CA LEU A 696 -54.44 -11.70 2.16
C LEU A 696 -53.77 -10.47 2.80
N LEU A 697 -54.32 -9.28 2.62
CA LEU A 697 -53.85 -8.06 3.29
C LEU A 697 -54.38 -8.01 4.74
N ILE A 698 -53.66 -8.68 5.63
CA ILE A 698 -54.04 -8.85 7.05
C ILE A 698 -53.99 -7.50 7.76
N ARG A 699 -55.07 -7.14 8.47
CA ARG A 699 -55.15 -5.91 9.27
C ARG A 699 -54.01 -5.85 10.30
N ASN A 700 -53.40 -4.68 10.49
CA ASN A 700 -52.32 -4.45 11.45
C ASN A 700 -51.13 -5.40 11.25
N SER A 701 -50.60 -5.48 10.03
CA SER A 701 -49.51 -6.39 9.70
C SER A 701 -48.47 -5.75 8.78
N ILE A 702 -47.27 -6.34 8.80
CA ILE A 702 -46.22 -6.12 7.80
C ILE A 702 -45.94 -7.47 7.17
N GLN A 703 -46.16 -7.60 5.87
CA GLN A 703 -46.14 -8.87 5.16
C GLN A 703 -45.10 -8.85 4.06
N GLU A 704 -44.16 -9.79 4.11
CA GLU A 704 -43.12 -9.97 3.10
C GLU A 704 -43.72 -10.29 1.73
N ILE A 705 -43.21 -9.63 0.69
CA ILE A 705 -43.49 -9.93 -0.71
C ILE A 705 -42.30 -10.69 -1.29
N ALA A 706 -41.13 -10.05 -1.36
CA ALA A 706 -39.91 -10.63 -1.92
C ALA A 706 -38.71 -9.79 -1.49
N GLU A 707 -37.62 -10.44 -1.04
CA GLU A 707 -36.30 -9.82 -0.85
C GLU A 707 -36.32 -8.45 -0.13
N GLY A 708 -37.05 -8.35 0.97
CA GLY A 708 -37.18 -7.16 1.81
C GLY A 708 -38.24 -6.15 1.36
N MET A 709 -38.94 -6.38 0.25
CA MET A 709 -40.17 -5.66 -0.11
C MET A 709 -41.35 -6.20 0.69
N LYS A 710 -42.14 -5.33 1.31
CA LYS A 710 -43.25 -5.73 2.20
C LYS A 710 -44.48 -4.84 2.00
N PHE A 711 -45.66 -5.40 2.20
CA PHE A 711 -46.86 -4.60 2.42
C PHE A 711 -47.03 -4.26 3.90
N LYS A 712 -47.21 -2.97 4.21
CA LYS A 712 -47.61 -2.50 5.54
C LYS A 712 -49.09 -2.17 5.50
N VAL A 713 -49.88 -2.86 6.32
CA VAL A 713 -51.34 -2.74 6.36
C VAL A 713 -51.77 -2.14 7.70
N ALA A 714 -52.51 -1.04 7.65
CA ALA A 714 -52.92 -0.30 8.83
C ALA A 714 -53.95 -1.07 9.68
N ASP A 715 -54.04 -0.69 10.95
CA ASP A 715 -55.13 -1.10 11.84
C ASP A 715 -56.36 -0.21 11.60
N SER A 716 -57.13 -0.52 10.56
CA SER A 716 -58.34 0.22 10.15
C SER A 716 -59.43 -0.72 9.65
N ASP A 717 -60.69 -0.28 9.81
CA ASP A 717 -61.86 -0.97 9.25
C ASP A 717 -61.86 -0.91 7.72
N ASP A 718 -61.55 0.25 7.16
CA ASP A 718 -61.19 0.39 5.75
C ASP A 718 -59.84 -0.27 5.47
N LEU A 719 -59.66 -0.80 4.26
CA LEU A 719 -58.37 -1.31 3.81
C LEU A 719 -57.44 -0.13 3.52
N THR A 720 -56.39 0.02 4.33
CA THR A 720 -55.31 0.97 4.12
C THR A 720 -53.97 0.25 4.08
N PHE A 721 -53.22 0.38 2.99
CA PHE A 721 -51.89 -0.23 2.87
C PHE A 721 -50.93 0.61 2.02
N ASN A 722 -49.64 0.38 2.21
CA ASN A 722 -48.57 0.89 1.36
C ASN A 722 -47.45 -0.14 1.20
N LEU A 723 -46.64 0.02 0.16
CA LEU A 723 -45.42 -0.76 -0.04
C LEU A 723 -44.30 -0.15 0.82
N ILE A 724 -43.50 -1.00 1.45
CA ILE A 724 -42.27 -0.63 2.14
C ILE A 724 -41.12 -1.49 1.64
N ARG A 725 -39.89 -0.98 1.70
CA ARG A 725 -38.65 -1.71 1.43
C ARG A 725 -37.75 -1.61 2.63
N VAL A 726 -37.27 -2.75 3.13
CA VAL A 726 -36.32 -2.85 4.24
C VAL A 726 -35.04 -3.46 3.72
N TYR A 727 -33.98 -2.67 3.56
CA TYR A 727 -32.66 -3.17 3.14
C TYR A 727 -32.01 -3.92 4.29
N GLU A 728 -31.65 -5.18 4.07
CA GLU A 728 -31.00 -6.05 5.08
C GLU A 728 -29.49 -5.83 5.20
#